data_AF-A0A220UDZ8-F1
#
_entry.id   AF-A0A220UDZ8-F1
#
_cell.length_a   1.000
_cell.length_b   1.000
_cell.length_c   1.000
_cell.angle_alpha   90.00
_cell.angle_beta   90.00
_cell.angle_gamma   90.00
#
_symmetry.space_group_name_H-M   'P 1'
#
loop_
_entity.id
_entity.type
_entity.pdbx_description
1 polymer ?
#
loop_
_entity_poly.entity_id
_entity_poly.type
_entity_poly.pdbx_seq_one_letter_code
_entity_poly.pdbx_strand_id
1 'polypeptide(L)'
;MLNAGVRCGTPPRDDAPHPFSHLRRNATMHFTRSDLPRPRGALAAGAGAALVAGMLVASPAMADGDSPDFLGSAADLGVEVPTPDDVLDSAEAAIPGRWLVEVSGDPVLRGGRASTNTRAQEKVQQRAEAVEIPMDVEETFVAGWNGMSVSMSDTDVAELRTVPGVSAVYPVLEVEMPEPVDASPEDVYGNAMTGVDQVQQIDGLSGEGVTVAVIDSGIDYNHPDLGGSGTDDQTKDFPGDRVIGGYDFVGDAYDSAEGTPVSPDEYPDDCGGHGSHVAGIIGADGDRSTGGVLGVAPGVDLLSYRVFGCEGSSSTEVILEAMERAMEDGADVVNMSLGASFVTWQDYPTAQMSDVLTDNGITMVISAGNEGTAGTFSSGAPGVASGAITVASVDNTDRRSPYALAAGREIAYGPATGGSAAVPTAGELALISAGAPGTEAAQGCDASVVPPATGSGQALLIERGECSFHLKALAGQEAGYDAVILYNNAPGVVNPTVEGDPEITVPVVMIGQDDGLALQEALASGEVTWAWQEGAAVFENPTGGLVSDFSSYGLTAELQLKPDVAAPGGSIWSTLPLEQGGHGSMSGTSMAAPHVAGAAALLLESEPDLGPADVKAAMMNTADPLTWSLMPDVGYLEPVHRQGAGLLDMVGAVHTATRVEEPSVSLGEGEAGPQTVTLTVSNDSETEQTYTVGVRHGIATSHPTYDPGSTMPRAPRSSVRTRSPYPRAAAPSSPSPSARTSARTASSTAAGSR
;
A
#
# COMPACT_ATOMS: atom_id res chain seq x y z
N MET A 1 -48.95 -16.98 48.80
CA MET A 1 -49.16 -16.50 50.19
C MET A 1 -48.67 -15.06 50.25
N LEU A 2 -49.55 -14.14 50.68
CA LEU A 2 -49.31 -12.80 51.30
C LEU A 2 -48.08 -12.01 50.82
N ASN A 3 -48.17 -11.00 49.94
CA ASN A 3 -48.81 -9.68 50.08
C ASN A 3 -48.24 -8.81 51.23
N ALA A 4 -47.40 -7.83 50.88
CA ALA A 4 -47.24 -6.57 51.60
C ALA A 4 -46.59 -5.53 50.67
N GLY A 5 -47.37 -4.56 50.20
CA GLY A 5 -46.86 -3.33 49.59
C GLY A 5 -46.60 -2.26 50.63
N VAL A 6 -45.95 -1.17 50.22
CA VAL A 6 -46.36 0.25 50.37
C VAL A 6 -45.22 1.20 49.95
N ARG A 7 -45.47 1.88 48.82
CA ARG A 7 -45.30 3.30 48.44
C ARG A 7 -44.05 4.16 48.78
N CYS A 8 -43.53 4.72 47.68
CA CYS A 8 -43.27 6.13 47.34
C CYS A 8 -42.21 6.97 48.11
N GLY A 9 -41.24 7.48 47.33
CA GLY A 9 -40.52 8.73 47.60
C GLY A 9 -39.28 8.93 46.72
N THR A 10 -39.38 9.72 45.64
CA THR A 10 -38.27 10.57 45.13
C THR A 10 -38.03 11.72 46.14
N PRO A 11 -36.87 12.42 46.22
CA PRO A 11 -35.87 12.79 45.18
C PRO A 11 -34.40 12.80 45.75
N PRO A 12 -33.40 13.61 45.31
CA PRO A 12 -33.12 14.31 44.04
C PRO A 12 -31.75 13.97 43.41
N ARG A 13 -31.52 14.57 42.22
CA ARG A 13 -30.23 14.77 41.54
C ARG A 13 -29.18 15.39 42.46
N ASP A 14 -27.95 14.90 42.38
CA ASP A 14 -26.75 15.68 42.67
C ASP A 14 -25.78 15.52 41.49
N ASP A 15 -25.76 16.58 40.68
CA ASP A 15 -24.64 16.95 39.83
C ASP A 15 -23.47 17.35 40.74
N ALA A 16 -22.32 16.67 40.60
CA ALA A 16 -21.06 17.15 41.15
C ALA A 16 -20.02 17.19 40.02
N PRO A 17 -19.46 18.37 39.70
CA PRO A 17 -18.52 18.57 38.61
C PRO A 17 -17.10 18.25 39.07
N HIS A 18 -16.31 17.57 38.23
CA HIS A 18 -14.86 17.49 38.42
C HIS A 18 -14.12 18.42 37.46
N PRO A 19 -13.12 19.18 37.95
CA PRO A 19 -12.53 20.30 37.22
C PRO A 19 -11.14 19.94 36.70
N PHE A 20 -10.90 20.10 35.40
CA PHE A 20 -9.55 20.31 34.88
C PHE A 20 -9.54 21.42 33.85
N SER A 21 -9.30 22.63 34.37
CA SER A 21 -8.83 23.76 33.58
C SER A 21 -7.31 23.84 33.71
N HIS A 22 -6.58 23.39 32.70
CA HIS A 22 -5.25 23.92 32.41
C HIS A 22 -5.24 24.43 30.97
N LEU A 23 -5.59 25.71 30.86
CA LEU A 23 -5.29 26.56 29.71
C LEU A 23 -3.78 26.54 29.45
N ARG A 24 -3.32 25.78 28.46
CA ARG A 24 -2.15 26.16 27.67
C ARG A 24 -2.65 26.81 26.39
N ARG A 25 -2.42 28.12 26.31
CA ARG A 25 -2.58 28.91 25.08
C ARG A 25 -1.48 28.47 24.11
N ASN A 26 -1.77 27.51 23.23
CA ASN A 26 -1.08 27.43 21.96
C ASN A 26 -1.85 28.29 20.98
N ALA A 27 -1.19 29.34 20.48
CA ALA A 27 -1.73 30.20 19.46
C ALA A 27 -1.74 29.42 18.14
N THR A 28 -2.88 28.85 17.79
CA THR A 28 -3.14 28.31 16.45
C THR A 28 -3.10 29.47 15.47
N MET A 29 -2.03 29.57 14.67
CA MET A 29 -2.03 30.44 13.50
C MET A 29 -2.86 29.76 12.42
N HIS A 30 -4.05 30.30 12.15
CA HIS A 30 -4.76 30.03 10.92
C HIS A 30 -3.90 30.50 9.73
N PHE A 31 -3.43 29.56 8.92
CA PHE A 31 -3.10 29.88 7.54
C PHE A 31 -4.42 30.01 6.76
N THR A 32 -4.87 31.24 6.59
CA THR A 32 -5.88 31.54 5.56
C THR A 32 -5.27 31.23 4.20
N ARG A 33 -5.77 30.18 3.53
CA ARG A 33 -5.53 29.93 2.10
C ARG A 33 -5.78 31.24 1.35
N SER A 34 -4.79 31.67 0.59
CA SER A 34 -4.95 32.81 -0.31
C SER A 34 -5.78 32.34 -1.48
N ASP A 35 -6.97 32.93 -1.66
CA ASP A 35 -7.80 32.75 -2.86
C ASP A 35 -6.95 32.99 -4.12
N LEU A 36 -6.65 31.91 -4.85
CA LEU A 36 -6.19 32.04 -6.23
C LEU A 36 -7.42 32.14 -7.15
N PRO A 37 -7.38 33.02 -8.17
CA PRO A 37 -8.58 33.48 -8.85
C PRO A 37 -9.14 32.45 -9.82
N ARG A 38 -10.42 32.10 -9.65
CA ARG A 38 -11.24 31.36 -10.62
C ARG A 38 -11.36 32.16 -11.93
N PRO A 39 -11.03 31.61 -13.11
CA PRO A 39 -11.51 32.19 -14.35
C PRO A 39 -12.96 31.74 -14.59
N ARG A 40 -13.89 32.69 -14.47
CA ARG A 40 -15.27 32.58 -14.96
C ARG A 40 -15.32 33.01 -16.43
N GLY A 41 -16.00 32.22 -17.28
CA GLY A 41 -16.76 32.76 -18.41
C GLY A 41 -16.48 32.18 -19.81
N ALA A 42 -17.10 31.04 -20.10
CA ALA A 42 -18.01 30.74 -21.22
C ALA A 42 -17.81 31.32 -22.65
N LEU A 43 -18.04 30.39 -23.62
CA LEU A 43 -18.58 30.50 -24.99
C LEU A 43 -17.65 30.84 -26.17
N ALA A 44 -17.46 29.87 -27.09
CA ALA A 44 -18.29 29.73 -28.29
C ALA A 44 -17.79 28.59 -29.23
N ALA A 45 -18.73 27.82 -29.76
CA ALA A 45 -18.54 26.77 -30.76
C ALA A 45 -18.32 27.34 -32.18
N GLY A 46 -17.64 26.58 -33.05
CA GLY A 46 -17.68 26.79 -34.50
C GLY A 46 -16.48 26.21 -35.26
N ALA A 47 -16.74 25.17 -36.07
CA ALA A 47 -15.80 24.42 -36.90
C ALA A 47 -15.02 25.26 -37.94
N GLY A 48 -13.83 24.77 -38.33
CA GLY A 48 -13.14 25.20 -39.55
C GLY A 48 -11.69 24.73 -39.65
N ALA A 49 -11.44 23.70 -40.46
CA ALA A 49 -10.11 23.24 -40.84
C ALA A 49 -9.31 24.32 -41.61
N ALA A 50 -8.02 24.49 -41.28
CA ALA A 50 -6.87 24.41 -42.20
C ALA A 50 -5.64 25.24 -41.77
N LEU A 51 -4.47 24.62 -41.99
CA LEU A 51 -3.16 25.20 -42.36
C LEU A 51 -2.22 25.78 -41.28
N VAL A 52 -1.27 24.91 -40.94
CA VAL A 52 0.17 25.13 -40.67
C VAL A 52 0.75 26.43 -41.26
N ALA A 53 1.35 27.26 -40.40
CA ALA A 53 2.58 28.02 -40.71
C ALA A 53 3.22 28.51 -39.39
N GLY A 54 4.49 28.14 -39.20
CA GLY A 54 5.19 28.21 -37.93
C GLY A 54 5.52 29.60 -37.40
N MET A 55 5.59 29.66 -36.06
CA MET A 55 6.49 30.55 -35.36
C MET A 55 7.41 29.68 -34.50
N LEU A 56 8.61 29.44 -35.04
CA LEU A 56 9.78 29.01 -34.30
C LEU A 56 10.06 30.04 -33.21
N VAL A 57 9.54 29.82 -32.01
CA VAL A 57 10.15 30.36 -30.80
C VAL A 57 11.31 29.43 -30.52
N ALA A 58 12.53 29.91 -30.77
CA ALA A 58 13.73 29.19 -30.41
C ALA A 58 13.67 28.87 -28.91
N SER A 59 13.71 27.59 -28.56
CA SER A 59 13.94 27.14 -27.19
C SER A 59 15.17 27.89 -26.65
N PRO A 60 15.16 28.39 -25.41
CA PRO A 60 16.40 28.85 -24.81
C PRO A 60 17.38 27.68 -24.89
N ALA A 61 18.51 27.91 -25.54
CA ALA A 61 19.61 26.96 -25.58
C ALA A 61 20.02 26.66 -24.14
N MET A 62 19.55 25.54 -23.60
CA MET A 62 20.24 24.84 -22.52
C MET A 62 21.64 24.56 -23.06
N ALA A 63 22.67 24.86 -22.27
CA ALA A 63 24.03 24.58 -22.65
C ALA A 63 24.16 23.08 -23.01
N ASP A 64 24.83 22.76 -24.11
CA ASP A 64 25.09 21.41 -24.65
C ASP A 64 26.01 20.55 -23.73
N GLY A 65 25.73 20.50 -22.43
CA GLY A 65 26.46 19.71 -21.44
C GLY A 65 25.68 19.33 -20.18
N ASP A 66 24.36 19.61 -20.12
CA ASP A 66 23.51 19.55 -18.92
C ASP A 66 22.40 18.48 -18.95
N SER A 67 22.36 17.56 -19.92
CA SER A 67 21.29 16.56 -20.00
C SER A 67 21.43 15.47 -18.91
N PRO A 68 20.35 15.11 -18.18
CA PRO A 68 20.37 14.01 -17.21
C PRO A 68 20.72 12.68 -17.90
N ASP A 69 21.34 11.76 -17.15
CA ASP A 69 21.75 10.45 -17.66
C ASP A 69 20.49 9.56 -17.76
N PHE A 70 19.99 9.36 -18.98
CA PHE A 70 18.84 8.50 -19.29
C PHE A 70 19.24 7.02 -19.21
N LEU A 71 18.48 6.24 -18.46
CA LEU A 71 18.79 4.84 -18.15
C LEU A 71 17.93 3.83 -18.90
N GLY A 72 16.92 4.27 -19.64
CA GLY A 72 15.95 3.43 -20.36
C GLY A 72 14.51 3.76 -19.96
N SER A 73 13.55 3.38 -20.80
CA SER A 73 12.14 3.31 -20.39
C SER A 73 11.86 2.07 -19.55
N ALA A 74 10.65 1.92 -19.00
CA ALA A 74 10.27 0.72 -18.27
C ALA A 74 10.34 -0.51 -19.20
N ALA A 75 9.92 -0.36 -20.46
CA ALA A 75 10.01 -1.38 -21.50
C ALA A 75 11.46 -1.79 -21.79
N ASP A 76 12.37 -0.81 -21.92
CA ASP A 76 13.80 -1.08 -22.13
C ASP A 76 14.42 -1.88 -20.96
N LEU A 77 13.81 -1.78 -19.78
CA LEU A 77 14.21 -2.43 -18.53
C LEU A 77 13.42 -3.71 -18.22
N GLY A 78 12.60 -4.20 -19.16
CA GLY A 78 11.93 -5.49 -19.06
C GLY A 78 10.54 -5.47 -18.42
N VAL A 79 9.95 -4.29 -18.21
CA VAL A 79 8.55 -4.15 -17.79
C VAL A 79 7.65 -4.23 -19.02
N GLU A 80 6.60 -5.05 -18.95
CA GLU A 80 5.60 -5.11 -20.00
C GLU A 80 4.80 -3.80 -20.03
N VAL A 81 4.68 -3.20 -21.21
CA VAL A 81 3.98 -1.93 -21.37
C VAL A 81 2.49 -2.22 -21.58
N PRO A 82 1.60 -1.66 -20.74
CA PRO A 82 0.17 -1.84 -20.88
C PRO A 82 -0.33 -1.16 -22.17
N THR A 83 -1.33 -1.76 -22.78
CA THR A 83 -2.11 -1.11 -23.83
C THR A 83 -3.04 -0.06 -23.22
N PRO A 84 -3.54 0.91 -24.01
CA PRO A 84 -4.52 1.87 -23.52
C PRO A 84 -5.80 1.22 -22.97
N ASP A 85 -6.18 0.04 -23.49
CA ASP A 85 -7.33 -0.71 -22.99
C ASP A 85 -7.01 -1.32 -21.61
N ASP A 86 -5.82 -1.88 -21.41
CA ASP A 86 -5.38 -2.40 -20.09
C ASP A 86 -5.39 -1.32 -18.99
N VAL A 87 -5.04 -0.07 -19.34
CA VAL A 87 -5.09 1.08 -18.40
C VAL A 87 -6.53 1.51 -18.12
N LEU A 88 -7.45 1.37 -19.07
CA LEU A 88 -8.86 1.68 -18.86
C LEU A 88 -9.57 0.60 -18.06
N ASP A 89 -9.22 -0.66 -18.29
CA ASP A 89 -9.79 -1.82 -17.59
C ASP A 89 -9.31 -1.89 -16.12
N SER A 90 -8.14 -1.32 -15.81
CA SER A 90 -7.63 -1.20 -14.43
C SER A 90 -8.15 0.03 -13.68
N ALA A 91 -8.93 0.91 -14.34
CA ALA A 91 -9.53 2.07 -13.70
C ALA A 91 -10.96 1.75 -13.26
N GLU A 92 -11.32 2.18 -12.05
CA GLU A 92 -12.63 1.88 -11.50
C GLU A 92 -13.78 2.46 -12.32
N ALA A 93 -14.83 1.64 -12.48
CA ALA A 93 -16.03 2.02 -13.19
C ALA A 93 -16.95 2.90 -12.33
N ALA A 94 -17.55 3.92 -12.95
CA ALA A 94 -18.63 4.65 -12.30
C ALA A 94 -19.92 3.83 -12.33
N ILE A 95 -20.57 3.66 -11.18
CA ILE A 95 -21.86 2.95 -11.09
C ILE A 95 -22.94 3.84 -11.73
N PRO A 96 -23.58 3.42 -12.84
CA PRO A 96 -24.52 4.27 -13.56
C PRO A 96 -25.68 4.74 -12.69
N GLY A 97 -25.99 6.03 -12.76
CA GLY A 97 -27.08 6.64 -12.01
C GLY A 97 -26.84 6.81 -10.51
N ARG A 98 -25.63 6.54 -9.99
CA ARG A 98 -25.27 6.71 -8.58
C ARG A 98 -24.26 7.83 -8.39
N TRP A 99 -24.57 8.77 -7.50
CA TRP A 99 -23.81 10.01 -7.34
C TRP A 99 -23.65 10.42 -5.87
N LEU A 100 -22.47 10.94 -5.54
CA LEU A 100 -22.18 11.60 -4.26
C LEU A 100 -22.32 13.12 -4.43
N VAL A 101 -23.23 13.73 -3.68
CA VAL A 101 -23.53 15.16 -3.74
C VAL A 101 -22.99 15.86 -2.49
N GLU A 102 -21.92 16.63 -2.67
CA GLU A 102 -21.38 17.45 -1.59
C GLU A 102 -22.24 18.70 -1.40
N VAL A 103 -22.61 18.98 -0.15
CA VAL A 103 -23.45 20.12 0.23
C VAL A 103 -22.63 21.15 0.99
N SER A 104 -22.87 22.41 0.71
CA SER A 104 -22.16 23.51 1.38
C SER A 104 -22.39 23.51 2.89
N GLY A 105 -21.31 23.55 3.66
CA GLY A 105 -21.30 23.60 5.11
C GLY A 105 -20.21 22.69 5.68
N ASP A 106 -19.68 23.03 6.85
CA ASP A 106 -18.66 22.21 7.49
C ASP A 106 -19.28 20.93 8.09
N PRO A 107 -18.66 19.75 7.93
CA PRO A 107 -19.08 18.53 8.64
C PRO A 107 -18.94 18.71 10.17
N VAL A 108 -19.62 17.87 10.95
CA VAL A 108 -19.63 17.97 12.43
C VAL A 108 -18.22 17.93 13.00
N LEU A 109 -17.37 17.05 12.49
CA LEU A 109 -15.98 16.88 12.90
C LEU A 109 -15.06 18.05 12.52
N ARG A 110 -15.53 18.98 11.67
CA ARG A 110 -14.88 20.28 11.41
C ARG A 110 -15.59 21.45 12.09
N GLY A 111 -16.39 21.18 13.12
CA GLY A 111 -17.08 22.20 13.92
C GLY A 111 -18.46 22.60 13.38
N GLY A 112 -18.97 21.87 12.38
CA GLY A 112 -20.32 21.98 11.87
C GLY A 112 -21.40 21.57 12.87
N ARG A 113 -22.67 21.59 12.43
CA ARG A 113 -23.80 21.10 13.23
C ARG A 113 -24.66 20.18 12.39
N ALA A 114 -24.83 18.93 12.83
CA ALA A 114 -25.65 17.92 12.15
C ALA A 114 -27.00 18.49 11.70
N SER A 115 -27.77 19.07 12.63
CA SER A 115 -29.09 19.65 12.28
C SER A 115 -29.05 20.78 11.24
N THR A 116 -27.95 21.54 11.13
CA THR A 116 -27.79 22.57 10.10
C THR A 116 -27.47 21.94 8.75
N ASN A 117 -26.61 20.92 8.75
CA ASN A 117 -26.20 20.17 7.55
C ASN A 117 -27.37 19.40 6.96
N THR A 118 -28.13 18.65 7.78
CA THR A 118 -29.37 17.99 7.37
C THR A 118 -30.36 18.99 6.75
N ARG A 119 -30.55 20.17 7.37
CA ARG A 119 -31.41 21.22 6.80
C ARG A 119 -30.87 21.83 5.50
N ALA A 120 -29.56 21.78 5.27
CA ALA A 120 -28.95 22.25 4.03
C ALA A 120 -29.16 21.22 2.90
N GLN A 121 -28.96 19.94 3.20
CA GLN A 121 -29.24 18.80 2.34
C GLN A 121 -30.72 18.74 1.93
N GLU A 122 -31.66 18.83 2.88
CA GLU A 122 -33.10 18.92 2.59
C GLU A 122 -33.45 20.09 1.64
N LYS A 123 -32.76 21.24 1.77
CA LYS A 123 -32.97 22.38 0.87
C LYS A 123 -32.39 22.15 -0.51
N VAL A 124 -31.27 21.44 -0.62
CA VAL A 124 -30.73 21.01 -1.91
C VAL A 124 -31.74 20.09 -2.58
N GLN A 125 -32.30 19.12 -1.84
CA GLN A 125 -33.34 18.22 -2.34
C GLN A 125 -34.57 18.95 -2.86
N GLN A 126 -35.13 19.86 -2.06
CA GLN A 126 -36.28 20.67 -2.46
C GLN A 126 -35.99 21.55 -3.69
N ARG A 127 -34.76 22.03 -3.85
CA ARG A 127 -34.37 22.87 -4.99
C ARG A 127 -34.15 22.05 -6.25
N ALA A 128 -33.58 20.86 -6.14
CA ALA A 128 -33.43 19.91 -7.25
C ALA A 128 -34.81 19.48 -7.76
N GLU A 129 -35.74 19.12 -6.87
CA GLU A 129 -37.12 18.82 -7.24
C GLU A 129 -37.80 20.01 -7.94
N ALA A 130 -37.55 21.24 -7.48
CA ALA A 130 -38.11 22.45 -8.07
C ALA A 130 -37.58 22.78 -9.47
N VAL A 131 -36.44 22.22 -9.87
CA VAL A 131 -35.91 22.28 -11.24
C VAL A 131 -36.10 20.95 -11.99
N GLU A 132 -37.03 20.11 -11.52
CA GLU A 132 -37.44 18.86 -12.17
C GLU A 132 -36.30 17.82 -12.28
N ILE A 133 -35.35 17.81 -11.33
CA ILE A 133 -34.36 16.74 -11.19
C ILE A 133 -34.91 15.72 -10.18
N PRO A 134 -35.41 14.55 -10.63
CA PRO A 134 -35.80 13.47 -9.74
C PRO A 134 -34.54 12.83 -9.16
N MET A 135 -34.44 12.80 -7.83
CA MET A 135 -33.37 12.05 -7.15
C MET A 135 -33.89 11.42 -5.87
N ASP A 136 -33.46 10.18 -5.66
CA ASP A 136 -33.69 9.42 -4.44
C ASP A 136 -32.42 9.51 -3.59
N VAL A 137 -32.56 9.91 -2.33
CA VAL A 137 -31.42 9.97 -1.39
C VAL A 137 -31.29 8.57 -0.80
N GLU A 138 -30.15 7.95 -1.07
CA GLU A 138 -29.83 6.61 -0.56
C GLU A 138 -29.26 6.75 0.85
N GLU A 139 -28.21 7.56 1.01
CA GLU A 139 -27.66 7.88 2.33
C GLU A 139 -27.25 9.32 2.55
N THR A 140 -27.15 9.69 3.84
CA THR A 140 -26.81 11.04 4.30
C THR A 140 -25.63 11.06 5.26
N PHE A 141 -24.60 11.81 4.88
CA PHE A 141 -23.37 12.00 5.66
C PHE A 141 -23.37 13.40 6.27
N VAL A 142 -23.08 13.48 7.56
CA VAL A 142 -22.93 14.77 8.26
C VAL A 142 -21.76 14.81 9.23
N ALA A 143 -21.19 13.65 9.61
CA ALA A 143 -20.20 13.57 10.66
C ALA A 143 -18.84 14.01 10.14
N GLY A 144 -18.25 13.27 9.20
CA GLY A 144 -16.95 13.58 8.61
C GLY A 144 -17.01 14.17 7.21
N TRP A 145 -18.08 13.92 6.47
CA TRP A 145 -18.37 14.58 5.20
C TRP A 145 -19.78 15.17 5.22
N ASN A 146 -20.01 16.29 4.54
CA ASN A 146 -21.33 16.92 4.49
C ASN A 146 -21.92 16.73 3.08
N GLY A 147 -22.65 15.63 2.89
CA GLY A 147 -23.17 15.28 1.58
C GLY A 147 -24.18 14.14 1.64
N MET A 148 -24.63 13.71 0.47
CA MET A 148 -25.61 12.63 0.31
C MET A 148 -25.14 11.71 -0.81
N SER A 149 -25.38 10.41 -0.69
CA SER A 149 -25.43 9.55 -1.87
C SER A 149 -26.85 9.56 -2.44
N VAL A 150 -26.95 9.63 -3.76
CA VAL A 150 -28.24 9.73 -4.45
C VAL A 150 -28.28 8.83 -5.68
N SER A 151 -29.45 8.28 -5.95
CA SER A 151 -29.81 7.75 -7.27
C SER A 151 -30.45 8.85 -8.11
N MET A 152 -29.89 9.13 -9.28
CA MET A 152 -30.45 10.10 -10.23
C MET A 152 -29.96 9.82 -11.67
N SER A 153 -30.62 10.42 -12.67
CA SER A 153 -30.16 10.30 -14.06
C SER A 153 -28.81 10.99 -14.27
N ASP A 154 -27.88 10.31 -14.95
CA ASP A 154 -26.56 10.88 -15.31
C ASP A 154 -26.68 12.15 -16.17
N THR A 155 -27.80 12.31 -16.88
CA THR A 155 -28.08 13.52 -17.68
C THR A 155 -28.28 14.77 -16.84
N ASP A 156 -28.66 14.61 -15.57
CA ASP A 156 -29.12 15.70 -14.71
C ASP A 156 -27.98 16.27 -13.85
N VAL A 157 -26.83 15.60 -13.81
CA VAL A 157 -25.62 15.99 -13.04
C VAL A 157 -25.19 17.42 -13.34
N ALA A 158 -25.18 17.81 -14.62
CA ALA A 158 -24.77 19.14 -15.03
C ALA A 158 -25.71 20.22 -14.50
N GLU A 159 -27.01 19.92 -14.41
CA GLU A 159 -28.01 20.83 -13.86
C GLU A 159 -27.96 20.85 -12.33
N LEU A 160 -27.79 19.68 -11.68
CA LEU A 160 -27.65 19.57 -10.23
C LEU A 160 -26.47 20.41 -9.70
N ARG A 161 -25.34 20.44 -10.42
CA ARG A 161 -24.19 21.30 -10.09
C ARG A 161 -24.52 22.80 -10.05
N THR A 162 -25.63 23.22 -10.66
CA THR A 162 -26.09 24.62 -10.63
C THR A 162 -27.07 24.90 -9.48
N VAL A 163 -27.59 23.86 -8.82
CA VAL A 163 -28.53 23.98 -7.71
C VAL A 163 -27.86 24.67 -6.52
N PRO A 164 -28.41 25.80 -6.02
CA PRO A 164 -27.80 26.50 -4.90
C PRO A 164 -27.64 25.60 -3.68
N GLY A 165 -26.43 25.54 -3.13
CA GLY A 165 -26.09 24.72 -1.96
C GLY A 165 -25.34 23.43 -2.31
N VAL A 166 -25.32 23.02 -3.58
CA VAL A 166 -24.41 21.97 -4.07
C VAL A 166 -23.00 22.54 -4.21
N SER A 167 -22.03 21.92 -3.57
CA SER A 167 -20.61 22.26 -3.67
C SER A 167 -19.95 21.51 -4.82
N ALA A 168 -20.18 20.21 -4.91
CA ALA A 168 -19.63 19.31 -5.92
C ALA A 168 -20.53 18.07 -6.09
N VAL A 169 -20.36 17.38 -7.22
CA VAL A 169 -21.07 16.13 -7.53
C VAL A 169 -20.06 15.17 -8.14
N TYR A 170 -19.88 14.03 -7.49
CA TYR A 170 -18.91 12.98 -7.82
C TYR A 170 -19.64 11.69 -8.21
N PRO A 171 -19.12 10.91 -9.16
CA PRO A 171 -19.66 9.57 -9.38
C PRO A 171 -19.42 8.70 -8.15
N VAL A 172 -20.38 7.83 -7.82
CA VAL A 172 -20.07 6.65 -7.01
C VAL A 172 -19.25 5.72 -7.89
N LEU A 173 -18.14 5.22 -7.36
CA LEU A 173 -17.28 4.29 -8.06
C LEU A 173 -17.50 2.91 -7.48
N GLU A 174 -17.47 1.94 -8.38
CA GLU A 174 -17.16 0.56 -8.05
C GLU A 174 -15.75 0.50 -7.45
N VAL A 175 -15.56 -0.41 -6.51
CA VAL A 175 -14.26 -0.74 -5.93
C VAL A 175 -14.21 -2.25 -5.93
N GLU A 176 -13.37 -2.83 -6.77
CA GLU A 176 -13.21 -4.28 -6.80
C GLU A 176 -12.62 -4.76 -5.45
N MET A 177 -13.07 -5.94 -5.00
CA MET A 177 -12.36 -6.61 -3.91
C MET A 177 -10.96 -6.89 -4.43
N PRO A 178 -9.89 -6.45 -3.74
CA PRO A 178 -8.54 -6.65 -4.26
C PRO A 178 -8.30 -8.14 -4.49
N GLU A 179 -7.99 -8.53 -5.72
CA GLU A 179 -7.55 -9.89 -6.03
C GLU A 179 -6.06 -10.00 -5.68
N PRO A 180 -5.69 -10.62 -4.55
CA PRO A 180 -4.29 -10.80 -4.23
C PRO A 180 -3.68 -11.79 -5.24
N VAL A 181 -2.44 -11.53 -5.65
CA VAL A 181 -1.71 -12.55 -6.41
C VAL A 181 -1.46 -13.71 -5.47
N ASP A 182 -2.07 -14.87 -5.78
CA ASP A 182 -1.85 -16.12 -5.07
C ASP A 182 -0.35 -16.39 -4.97
N ALA A 183 0.18 -16.11 -3.79
CA ALA A 183 1.57 -16.32 -3.50
C ALA A 183 1.68 -17.72 -2.90
N SER A 184 2.06 -18.69 -3.71
CA SER A 184 2.73 -19.86 -3.15
C SER A 184 4.18 -19.41 -2.92
N PRO A 185 4.60 -18.95 -1.72
CA PRO A 185 4.49 -19.69 -0.45
C PRO A 185 4.44 -18.89 0.88
N GLU A 186 4.44 -19.60 2.02
CA GLU A 186 4.41 -19.05 3.40
C GLU A 186 5.64 -18.18 3.79
N ASP A 187 5.47 -17.18 4.66
CA ASP A 187 6.49 -16.23 5.15
C ASP A 187 6.84 -16.50 6.63
N VAL A 188 8.07 -16.13 7.04
CA VAL A 188 8.57 -16.11 8.42
C VAL A 188 9.17 -14.73 8.83
N TYR A 189 9.46 -13.81 7.90
CA TYR A 189 10.39 -12.69 8.07
C TYR A 189 9.84 -11.26 7.87
N GLY A 190 8.60 -11.04 7.43
CA GLY A 190 8.05 -9.68 7.28
C GLY A 190 8.26 -8.78 8.51
N ASN A 191 7.95 -9.27 9.72
CA ASN A 191 8.20 -8.54 10.97
C ASN A 191 9.69 -8.22 11.21
N ALA A 192 10.60 -9.09 10.77
CA ALA A 192 12.03 -8.89 10.95
C ALA A 192 12.59 -7.82 10.00
N MET A 193 12.03 -7.70 8.78
CA MET A 193 12.44 -6.67 7.81
C MET A 193 12.28 -5.24 8.35
N THR A 194 11.25 -5.01 9.18
CA THR A 194 10.94 -3.69 9.71
C THR A 194 11.32 -3.52 11.18
N GLY A 195 11.99 -4.52 11.79
CA GLY A 195 12.34 -4.52 13.22
C GLY A 195 11.17 -4.62 14.19
N VAL A 196 9.98 -5.01 13.72
CA VAL A 196 8.80 -5.26 14.56
C VAL A 196 9.07 -6.38 15.55
N ASP A 197 9.75 -7.44 15.10
CA ASP A 197 10.14 -8.56 15.96
C ASP A 197 11.02 -8.13 17.14
N GLN A 198 11.92 -7.16 16.92
CA GLN A 198 12.77 -6.58 17.95
C GLN A 198 11.95 -5.74 18.92
N VAL A 199 11.07 -4.88 18.43
CA VAL A 199 10.19 -4.06 19.28
C VAL A 199 9.28 -4.95 20.14
N GLN A 200 8.72 -6.03 19.58
CA GLN A 200 7.94 -7.02 20.34
C GLN A 200 8.79 -7.72 21.41
N GLN A 201 9.96 -8.24 21.05
CA GLN A 201 10.77 -9.08 21.94
C GLN A 201 11.57 -8.31 22.99
N ILE A 202 12.03 -7.09 22.66
CA ILE A 202 12.94 -6.30 23.49
C ILE A 202 12.16 -5.27 24.31
N ASP A 203 11.29 -4.50 23.65
CA ASP A 203 10.51 -3.43 24.29
C ASP A 203 9.22 -3.98 24.92
N GLY A 204 8.77 -5.15 24.48
CA GLY A 204 7.59 -5.83 25.02
C GLY A 204 6.26 -5.27 24.51
N LEU A 205 6.31 -4.50 23.41
CA LEU A 205 5.12 -3.93 22.80
C LEU A 205 4.33 -5.00 22.04
N SER A 206 3.02 -4.93 22.15
CA SER A 206 2.07 -5.83 21.49
C SER A 206 0.92 -5.09 20.82
N GLY A 207 0.73 -3.79 21.06
CA GLY A 207 -0.44 -3.01 20.67
C GLY A 207 -1.55 -3.02 21.73
N GLU A 208 -1.26 -3.46 22.96
CA GLU A 208 -2.25 -3.50 24.04
C GLU A 208 -2.85 -2.12 24.30
N GLY A 209 -4.19 -2.06 24.37
CA GLY A 209 -4.93 -0.82 24.63
C GLY A 209 -5.14 0.07 23.40
N VAL A 210 -4.80 -0.40 22.20
CA VAL A 210 -5.09 0.26 20.93
C VAL A 210 -6.14 -0.53 20.16
N THR A 211 -7.14 0.17 19.61
CA THR A 211 -8.19 -0.41 18.77
C THR A 211 -7.91 -0.15 17.29
N VAL A 212 -7.86 -1.22 16.49
CA VAL A 212 -7.65 -1.15 15.04
C VAL A 212 -8.91 -1.60 14.30
N ALA A 213 -9.47 -0.74 13.47
CA ALA A 213 -10.57 -1.09 12.57
C ALA A 213 -10.07 -1.57 11.21
N VAL A 214 -10.66 -2.66 10.72
CA VAL A 214 -10.42 -3.23 9.40
C VAL A 214 -11.69 -3.02 8.57
N ILE A 215 -11.60 -2.16 7.54
CA ILE A 215 -12.68 -1.98 6.56
C ILE A 215 -12.30 -2.80 5.32
N ASP A 216 -12.94 -3.97 5.16
CA ASP A 216 -12.52 -4.99 4.18
C ASP A 216 -13.67 -6.01 3.90
N SER A 217 -13.36 -7.24 3.49
CA SER A 217 -14.34 -8.33 3.24
C SER A 217 -14.93 -8.98 4.50
N GLY A 218 -14.51 -8.52 5.68
CA GLY A 218 -14.89 -9.08 6.99
C GLY A 218 -13.69 -9.59 7.77
N ILE A 219 -13.95 -10.26 8.89
CA ILE A 219 -12.92 -11.04 9.62
C ILE A 219 -13.57 -12.36 10.07
N ASP A 220 -12.95 -13.51 9.75
CA ASP A 220 -13.27 -14.79 10.39
C ASP A 220 -12.83 -14.73 11.86
N TYR A 221 -13.73 -14.25 12.71
CA TYR A 221 -13.53 -14.17 14.15
C TYR A 221 -13.65 -15.54 14.85
N ASN A 222 -13.99 -16.61 14.12
CA ASN A 222 -13.89 -17.98 14.63
C ASN A 222 -12.46 -18.53 14.51
N HIS A 223 -11.57 -17.87 13.76
CA HIS A 223 -10.19 -18.27 13.59
C HIS A 223 -9.40 -18.26 14.92
N PRO A 224 -8.70 -19.35 15.32
CA PRO A 224 -8.00 -19.44 16.60
C PRO A 224 -6.93 -18.37 16.82
N ASP A 225 -6.17 -18.03 15.77
CA ASP A 225 -5.13 -16.99 15.86
C ASP A 225 -5.74 -15.59 16.05
N LEU A 226 -7.02 -15.42 15.74
CA LEU A 226 -7.80 -14.19 15.96
C LEU A 226 -8.73 -14.32 17.18
N GLY A 227 -8.45 -15.26 18.09
CA GLY A 227 -9.17 -15.40 19.37
C GLY A 227 -10.46 -16.24 19.32
N GLY A 228 -10.78 -16.82 18.17
CA GLY A 228 -11.98 -17.65 17.99
C GLY A 228 -11.82 -19.10 18.48
N SER A 229 -12.92 -19.86 18.44
CA SER A 229 -12.95 -21.24 18.93
C SER A 229 -12.37 -22.29 17.96
N GLY A 230 -12.06 -21.91 16.72
CA GLY A 230 -11.68 -22.83 15.65
C GLY A 230 -12.84 -23.62 15.05
N THR A 231 -14.08 -23.15 15.27
CA THR A 231 -15.29 -23.73 14.70
C THR A 231 -16.00 -22.67 13.87
N ASP A 232 -16.00 -22.87 12.54
CA ASP A 232 -16.76 -22.06 11.58
C ASP A 232 -18.26 -22.01 11.97
N ASP A 233 -18.70 -20.81 12.37
CA ASP A 233 -20.09 -20.44 12.67
C ASP A 233 -20.24 -18.91 12.70
N GLN A 234 -20.86 -18.37 11.64
CA GLN A 234 -21.20 -16.95 11.41
C GLN A 234 -21.92 -16.20 12.55
N THR A 235 -22.28 -16.85 13.66
CA THR A 235 -22.98 -16.19 14.78
C THR A 235 -22.32 -16.44 16.14
N LYS A 236 -21.24 -17.20 16.18
CA LYS A 236 -20.51 -17.53 17.43
C LYS A 236 -19.22 -16.76 17.53
N ASP A 237 -18.73 -16.59 18.75
CA ASP A 237 -17.46 -15.92 19.03
C ASP A 237 -17.40 -14.45 18.61
N PHE A 238 -18.54 -13.85 18.20
CA PHE A 238 -18.68 -12.43 17.90
C PHE A 238 -19.75 -11.74 18.76
N PRO A 239 -19.47 -10.55 19.34
CA PRO A 239 -18.12 -10.02 19.52
C PRO A 239 -17.29 -10.95 20.42
N GLY A 240 -16.00 -11.06 20.11
CA GLY A 240 -15.03 -11.89 20.81
C GLY A 240 -14.09 -11.08 21.71
N ASP A 241 -13.09 -11.75 22.29
CA ASP A 241 -12.06 -11.09 23.10
C ASP A 241 -11.02 -10.34 22.25
N ARG A 242 -10.94 -10.64 20.94
CA ARG A 242 -10.00 -10.05 19.98
C ARG A 242 -10.71 -9.20 18.94
N VAL A 243 -11.69 -9.78 18.24
CA VAL A 243 -12.58 -9.05 17.34
C VAL A 243 -13.77 -8.56 18.17
N ILE A 244 -13.63 -7.37 18.76
CA ILE A 244 -14.49 -6.86 19.83
C ILE A 244 -15.80 -6.23 19.35
N GLY A 245 -15.94 -6.03 18.04
CA GLY A 245 -17.11 -5.40 17.43
C GLY A 245 -16.95 -5.23 15.93
N GLY A 246 -17.95 -4.62 15.31
CA GLY A 246 -18.03 -4.52 13.86
C GLY A 246 -19.45 -4.51 13.31
N TYR A 247 -19.56 -4.50 11.98
CA TYR A 247 -20.84 -4.51 11.28
C TYR A 247 -20.68 -4.96 9.82
N ASP A 248 -21.63 -5.74 9.31
CA ASP A 248 -21.75 -6.06 7.89
C ASP A 248 -22.69 -5.08 7.21
N PHE A 249 -22.18 -4.31 6.26
CA PHE A 249 -22.95 -3.31 5.52
C PHE A 249 -23.69 -3.90 4.31
N VAL A 250 -23.37 -5.12 3.89
CA VAL A 250 -23.66 -5.55 2.51
C VAL A 250 -24.26 -6.94 2.39
N GLY A 251 -23.82 -7.91 3.20
CA GLY A 251 -24.23 -9.31 3.09
C GLY A 251 -23.56 -10.08 1.95
N ASP A 252 -23.68 -11.42 1.99
CA ASP A 252 -22.95 -12.36 1.13
C ASP A 252 -23.09 -12.17 -0.38
N ALA A 253 -24.29 -11.80 -0.84
CA ALA A 253 -24.61 -11.72 -2.26
C ALA A 253 -24.36 -10.33 -2.88
N TYR A 254 -23.69 -9.44 -2.14
CA TYR A 254 -23.48 -8.07 -2.58
C TYR A 254 -22.38 -7.96 -3.63
N ASP A 255 -22.75 -7.28 -4.70
CA ASP A 255 -21.95 -6.90 -5.85
C ASP A 255 -22.49 -5.54 -6.34
N SER A 256 -21.65 -4.52 -6.25
CA SER A 256 -22.00 -3.15 -6.62
C SER A 256 -22.17 -2.96 -8.12
N ALA A 257 -21.46 -3.74 -8.95
CA ALA A 257 -21.54 -3.69 -10.41
C ALA A 257 -22.91 -4.18 -10.91
N GLU A 258 -23.44 -5.22 -10.27
CA GLU A 258 -24.71 -5.84 -10.62
C GLU A 258 -25.93 -5.15 -9.98
N GLY A 259 -25.69 -4.14 -9.13
CA GLY A 259 -26.74 -3.39 -8.43
C GLY A 259 -27.56 -4.26 -7.49
N THR A 260 -26.93 -5.27 -6.89
CA THR A 260 -27.57 -6.14 -5.90
C THR A 260 -27.95 -5.34 -4.65
N PRO A 261 -29.15 -5.58 -4.06
CA PRO A 261 -29.52 -4.91 -2.82
C PRO A 261 -28.64 -5.35 -1.65
N VAL A 262 -28.19 -4.40 -0.84
CA VAL A 262 -27.52 -4.71 0.44
C VAL A 262 -28.44 -5.50 1.37
N SER A 263 -27.85 -6.41 2.13
CA SER A 263 -28.50 -7.17 3.21
C SER A 263 -27.67 -7.09 4.49
N PRO A 264 -27.60 -5.89 5.14
CA PRO A 264 -26.74 -5.67 6.29
C PRO A 264 -27.14 -6.51 7.50
N ASP A 265 -26.17 -6.91 8.31
CA ASP A 265 -26.39 -7.53 9.62
C ASP A 265 -25.25 -7.26 10.62
N GLU A 266 -25.37 -7.82 11.84
CA GLU A 266 -24.44 -7.57 12.93
C GLU A 266 -23.17 -8.45 12.90
N TYR A 267 -23.03 -9.36 11.94
CA TYR A 267 -21.98 -10.38 11.88
C TYR A 267 -21.07 -10.17 10.66
N PRO A 268 -19.99 -9.38 10.79
CA PRO A 268 -19.03 -9.11 9.70
C PRO A 268 -18.04 -10.28 9.50
N ASP A 269 -18.59 -11.48 9.35
CA ASP A 269 -17.82 -12.70 9.10
C ASP A 269 -17.28 -12.69 7.66
N ASP A 270 -16.09 -13.24 7.47
CA ASP A 270 -15.38 -13.17 6.20
C ASP A 270 -15.49 -14.48 5.42
N CYS A 271 -16.24 -14.45 4.34
CA CYS A 271 -16.28 -15.53 3.37
C CYS A 271 -15.35 -15.31 2.16
N GLY A 272 -14.88 -14.07 1.95
CA GLY A 272 -14.01 -13.70 0.82
C GLY A 272 -12.53 -14.01 1.10
N GLY A 273 -12.11 -13.86 2.35
CA GLY A 273 -10.81 -14.26 2.87
C GLY A 273 -9.75 -13.16 2.92
N HIS A 274 -9.92 -12.09 2.13
CA HIS A 274 -8.97 -10.97 2.09
C HIS A 274 -8.90 -10.23 3.44
N GLY A 275 -10.05 -9.90 4.03
CA GLY A 275 -10.12 -9.19 5.31
C GLY A 275 -9.56 -9.99 6.50
N SER A 276 -9.74 -11.31 6.52
CA SER A 276 -9.11 -12.21 7.50
C SER A 276 -7.59 -12.23 7.33
N HIS A 277 -7.09 -12.19 6.10
CA HIS A 277 -5.64 -12.10 5.82
C HIS A 277 -5.05 -10.80 6.35
N VAL A 278 -5.72 -9.68 6.06
CA VAL A 278 -5.39 -8.35 6.56
C VAL A 278 -5.39 -8.32 8.09
N ALA A 279 -6.44 -8.84 8.74
CA ALA A 279 -6.55 -8.89 10.20
C ALA A 279 -5.43 -9.70 10.86
N GLY A 280 -5.03 -10.82 10.23
CA GLY A 280 -3.93 -11.64 10.74
C GLY A 280 -2.58 -10.92 10.73
N ILE A 281 -2.30 -10.14 9.68
CA ILE A 281 -1.07 -9.33 9.60
C ILE A 281 -1.06 -8.28 10.72
N ILE A 282 -2.21 -7.65 10.99
CA ILE A 282 -2.33 -6.64 12.06
C ILE A 282 -2.09 -7.30 13.41
N GLY A 283 -2.86 -8.33 13.77
CA GLY A 283 -3.06 -8.68 15.18
C GLY A 283 -3.24 -10.16 15.52
N ALA A 284 -2.94 -11.09 14.61
CA ALA A 284 -2.98 -12.51 14.98
C ALA A 284 -1.98 -12.84 16.11
N ASP A 285 -2.39 -13.73 17.02
CA ASP A 285 -1.61 -14.20 18.17
C ASP A 285 -1.46 -15.74 18.16
N GLY A 286 -1.18 -16.28 16.97
CA GLY A 286 -0.94 -17.69 16.72
C GLY A 286 0.47 -18.15 17.05
N ASP A 287 0.60 -19.41 17.48
CA ASP A 287 1.90 -20.03 17.77
C ASP A 287 2.57 -20.51 16.47
N ARG A 288 3.56 -19.73 16.00
CA ARG A 288 4.41 -20.06 14.83
C ARG A 288 5.07 -21.43 14.90
N SER A 289 5.33 -21.98 16.09
CA SER A 289 5.92 -23.32 16.22
C SER A 289 4.96 -24.45 15.85
N THR A 290 3.66 -24.15 15.82
CA THR A 290 2.58 -25.07 15.44
C THR A 290 1.90 -24.68 14.12
N GLY A 291 2.41 -23.65 13.43
CA GLY A 291 1.88 -23.17 12.16
C GLY A 291 0.95 -21.95 12.25
N GLY A 292 0.74 -21.38 13.44
CA GLY A 292 -0.04 -20.15 13.61
C GLY A 292 0.70 -18.90 13.13
N VAL A 293 -0.06 -17.83 12.92
CA VAL A 293 0.44 -16.52 12.48
C VAL A 293 0.61 -15.61 13.69
N LEU A 294 1.75 -14.94 13.77
CA LEU A 294 1.96 -13.84 14.73
C LEU A 294 2.02 -12.53 13.94
N GLY A 295 1.00 -11.69 14.13
CA GLY A 295 0.88 -10.39 13.50
C GLY A 295 1.88 -9.37 14.05
N VAL A 296 1.76 -8.13 13.56
CA VAL A 296 2.62 -7.02 13.97
C VAL A 296 2.29 -6.52 15.37
N ALA A 297 1.01 -6.48 15.73
CA ALA A 297 0.52 -6.01 17.01
C ALA A 297 -0.47 -7.03 17.61
N PRO A 298 0.03 -8.17 18.13
CA PRO A 298 -0.79 -9.27 18.62
C PRO A 298 -1.56 -8.94 19.89
N GLY A 299 -1.56 -7.72 20.41
CA GLY A 299 -2.26 -7.25 21.62
C GLY A 299 -3.40 -6.29 21.35
N VAL A 300 -3.66 -5.93 20.08
CA VAL A 300 -4.73 -4.98 19.72
C VAL A 300 -6.11 -5.58 19.89
N ASP A 301 -7.08 -4.69 20.06
CA ASP A 301 -8.49 -4.98 19.83
C ASP A 301 -8.83 -4.69 18.35
N LEU A 302 -9.57 -5.59 17.69
CA LEU A 302 -9.96 -5.48 16.29
C LEU A 302 -11.44 -5.12 16.16
N LEU A 303 -11.75 -4.21 15.23
CA LEU A 303 -13.11 -3.95 14.74
C LEU A 303 -13.22 -4.41 13.28
N SER A 304 -14.25 -5.19 12.95
CA SER A 304 -14.48 -5.70 11.59
C SER A 304 -15.61 -4.95 10.89
N TYR A 305 -15.33 -4.28 9.78
CA TYR A 305 -16.35 -3.63 8.96
C TYR A 305 -16.36 -4.24 7.57
N ARG A 306 -17.35 -5.09 7.33
CA ARG A 306 -17.49 -5.81 6.07
C ARG A 306 -18.21 -4.93 5.05
N VAL A 307 -17.53 -4.65 3.94
CA VAL A 307 -18.04 -3.81 2.84
C VAL A 307 -18.10 -4.55 1.49
N PHE A 308 -17.63 -5.80 1.43
CA PHE A 308 -17.71 -6.67 0.25
C PHE A 308 -18.63 -7.88 0.52
N GLY A 309 -19.28 -8.36 -0.54
CA GLY A 309 -19.91 -9.69 -0.54
C GLY A 309 -18.85 -10.80 -0.50
N CYS A 310 -19.27 -12.06 -0.56
CA CYS A 310 -18.33 -13.19 -0.65
C CYS A 310 -17.60 -13.21 -2.00
N GLU A 311 -18.30 -12.74 -3.03
CA GLU A 311 -17.81 -12.51 -4.39
C GLU A 311 -18.32 -11.12 -4.81
N GLY A 312 -17.60 -10.44 -5.71
CA GLY A 312 -18.03 -9.17 -6.29
C GLY A 312 -17.30 -7.93 -5.74
N SER A 313 -17.86 -6.77 -6.03
CA SER A 313 -17.28 -5.46 -5.74
C SER A 313 -18.06 -4.66 -4.68
N SER A 314 -17.41 -3.66 -4.10
CA SER A 314 -18.03 -2.66 -3.22
C SER A 314 -18.22 -1.31 -3.91
N SER A 315 -18.86 -0.37 -3.22
CA SER A 315 -19.08 0.98 -3.72
C SER A 315 -18.54 2.03 -2.75
N THR A 316 -18.10 3.17 -3.30
CA THR A 316 -17.52 4.24 -2.49
C THR A 316 -18.46 4.84 -1.44
N GLU A 317 -19.79 4.71 -1.61
CA GLU A 317 -20.76 5.17 -0.61
C GLU A 317 -20.86 4.22 0.60
N VAL A 318 -20.78 2.90 0.39
CA VAL A 318 -20.73 1.90 1.49
C VAL A 318 -19.43 2.07 2.27
N ILE A 319 -18.32 2.28 1.56
CA ILE A 319 -17.02 2.56 2.18
C ILE A 319 -17.08 3.84 3.04
N LEU A 320 -17.73 4.90 2.57
CA LEU A 320 -17.91 6.13 3.37
C LEU A 320 -18.70 5.89 4.66
N GLU A 321 -19.73 5.04 4.61
CA GLU A 321 -20.52 4.67 5.78
C GLU A 321 -19.68 3.89 6.81
N ALA A 322 -18.91 2.91 6.34
CA ALA A 322 -17.99 2.14 7.18
C ALA A 322 -16.91 3.02 7.84
N MET A 323 -16.40 4.02 7.12
CA MET A 323 -15.45 4.99 7.66
C MET A 323 -16.04 5.83 8.80
N GLU A 324 -17.28 6.32 8.67
CA GLU A 324 -17.94 7.04 9.76
C GLU A 324 -18.19 6.09 10.95
N ARG A 325 -18.60 4.85 10.69
CA ARG A 325 -18.85 3.84 11.73
C ARG A 325 -17.61 3.48 12.53
N ALA A 326 -16.46 3.28 11.87
CA ALA A 326 -15.19 2.97 12.52
C ALA A 326 -14.77 4.05 13.53
N MET A 327 -15.00 5.32 13.21
CA MET A 327 -14.80 6.40 14.16
C MET A 327 -15.79 6.36 15.33
N GLU A 328 -17.08 6.17 15.06
CA GLU A 328 -18.12 6.18 16.09
C GLU A 328 -17.89 5.08 17.15
N ASP A 329 -17.39 3.93 16.71
CA ASP A 329 -17.06 2.81 17.58
C ASP A 329 -15.68 2.96 18.27
N GLY A 330 -14.93 4.02 17.96
CA GLY A 330 -13.75 4.45 18.73
C GLY A 330 -12.42 3.86 18.25
N ALA A 331 -12.26 3.59 16.96
CA ALA A 331 -10.97 3.15 16.41
C ALA A 331 -9.87 4.21 16.58
N ASP A 332 -8.69 3.78 17.00
CA ASP A 332 -7.47 4.61 17.05
C ASP A 332 -6.72 4.58 15.71
N VAL A 333 -6.76 3.41 15.05
CA VAL A 333 -6.18 3.16 13.73
C VAL A 333 -7.26 2.56 12.83
N VAL A 334 -7.34 3.01 11.58
CA VAL A 334 -8.20 2.40 10.56
C VAL A 334 -7.31 1.91 9.43
N ASN A 335 -7.34 0.60 9.18
CA ASN A 335 -6.74 -0.01 8.00
C ASN A 335 -7.78 -0.11 6.88
N MET A 336 -7.40 0.38 5.69
CA MET A 336 -8.17 0.21 4.46
C MET A 336 -7.26 -0.38 3.39
N SER A 337 -7.36 -1.69 3.19
CA SER A 337 -6.62 -2.41 2.15
C SER A 337 -7.39 -2.42 0.83
N LEU A 338 -7.96 -1.26 0.46
CA LEU A 338 -8.83 -1.06 -0.68
C LEU A 338 -8.69 0.38 -1.21
N GLY A 339 -9.14 0.61 -2.43
CA GLY A 339 -9.17 1.95 -3.01
C GLY A 339 -9.60 1.93 -4.47
N ALA A 340 -9.96 3.10 -4.97
CA ALA A 340 -10.32 3.31 -6.36
C ALA A 340 -9.11 3.78 -7.15
N SER A 341 -8.49 2.88 -7.91
CA SER A 341 -7.25 3.14 -8.64
C SER A 341 -7.40 4.26 -9.66
N PHE A 342 -6.32 5.00 -9.89
CA PHE A 342 -6.27 6.23 -10.71
C PHE A 342 -7.14 7.40 -10.23
N VAL A 343 -7.92 7.26 -9.16
CA VAL A 343 -8.64 8.37 -8.51
C VAL A 343 -7.66 9.19 -7.67
N THR A 344 -6.84 9.97 -8.35
CA THR A 344 -5.70 10.67 -7.74
C THR A 344 -6.04 12.04 -7.13
N TRP A 345 -7.32 12.42 -7.15
CA TRP A 345 -7.79 13.72 -6.63
C TRP A 345 -8.10 13.67 -5.14
N GLN A 346 -7.47 14.56 -4.38
CA GLN A 346 -7.66 14.64 -2.93
C GLN A 346 -9.03 15.20 -2.53
N ASP A 347 -9.78 15.80 -3.46
CA ASP A 347 -11.14 16.26 -3.23
C ASP A 347 -12.19 15.17 -3.45
N TYR A 348 -11.82 13.94 -3.79
CA TYR A 348 -12.77 12.83 -3.84
C TYR A 348 -13.28 12.51 -2.41
N PRO A 349 -14.58 12.20 -2.22
CA PRO A 349 -15.18 12.10 -0.88
C PRO A 349 -14.49 11.16 0.11
N THR A 350 -14.00 10.00 -0.30
CA THR A 350 -13.29 9.05 0.59
C THR A 350 -11.93 9.60 1.05
N ALA A 351 -11.24 10.38 0.21
CA ALA A 351 -10.02 11.09 0.60
C ALA A 351 -10.33 12.26 1.56
N GLN A 352 -11.38 13.03 1.29
CA GLN A 352 -11.84 14.09 2.20
C GLN A 352 -12.20 13.54 3.59
N MET A 353 -12.93 12.42 3.63
CA MET A 353 -13.30 11.74 4.87
C MET A 353 -12.05 11.29 5.63
N SER A 354 -11.08 10.67 4.95
CA SER A 354 -9.83 10.21 5.57
C SER A 354 -9.07 11.37 6.24
N ASP A 355 -8.94 12.52 5.57
CA ASP A 355 -8.32 13.71 6.16
C ASP A 355 -9.09 14.21 7.39
N VAL A 356 -10.43 14.16 7.38
CA VAL A 356 -11.26 14.57 8.52
C VAL A 356 -11.12 13.62 9.71
N LEU A 357 -11.04 12.31 9.47
CA LEU A 357 -10.80 11.33 10.53
C LEU A 357 -9.40 11.49 11.14
N THR A 358 -8.38 11.72 10.30
CA THR A 358 -7.01 12.04 10.74
C THR A 358 -6.95 13.31 11.58
N ASP A 359 -7.63 14.38 11.15
CA ASP A 359 -7.72 15.64 11.90
C ASP A 359 -8.37 15.46 13.29
N ASN A 360 -9.10 14.36 13.50
CA ASN A 360 -9.83 14.05 14.74
C ASN A 360 -9.23 12.88 15.53
N GLY A 361 -7.97 12.53 15.26
CA GLY A 361 -7.19 11.62 16.11
C GLY A 361 -7.10 10.18 15.60
N ILE A 362 -7.69 9.85 14.46
CA ILE A 362 -7.64 8.49 13.89
C ILE A 362 -6.47 8.37 12.92
N THR A 363 -5.58 7.41 13.15
CA THR A 363 -4.50 7.11 12.20
C THR A 363 -5.06 6.30 11.04
N MET A 364 -5.20 6.93 9.87
CA MET A 364 -5.64 6.25 8.65
C MET A 364 -4.45 5.61 7.94
N VAL A 365 -4.49 4.30 7.74
CA VAL A 365 -3.45 3.53 7.02
C VAL A 365 -4.09 2.84 5.82
N ILE A 366 -3.58 3.13 4.62
CA ILE A 366 -4.27 2.81 3.36
C ILE A 366 -3.27 2.23 2.36
N SER A 367 -3.66 1.17 1.63
CA SER A 367 -2.83 0.60 0.57
C SER A 367 -2.64 1.58 -0.59
N ALA A 368 -1.49 1.51 -1.28
CA ALA A 368 -1.20 2.41 -2.40
C ALA A 368 -1.93 2.03 -3.70
N GLY A 369 -2.32 0.76 -3.87
CA GLY A 369 -2.83 0.16 -5.12
C GLY A 369 -1.83 -0.80 -5.75
N ASN A 370 -2.30 -1.64 -6.68
CA ASN A 370 -1.53 -2.72 -7.31
C ASN A 370 -1.35 -2.52 -8.84
N GLU A 371 -1.56 -1.29 -9.32
CA GLU A 371 -1.57 -0.91 -10.73
C GLU A 371 -0.22 -0.28 -11.14
N GLY A 372 0.86 -0.60 -10.43
CA GLY A 372 2.20 -0.07 -10.68
C GLY A 372 2.73 -0.38 -12.08
N THR A 373 2.34 -1.52 -12.64
CA THR A 373 2.66 -1.93 -14.03
C THR A 373 1.88 -1.13 -15.06
N ALA A 374 0.74 -0.51 -14.68
CA ALA A 374 -0.02 0.37 -15.55
C ALA A 374 0.65 1.75 -15.77
N GLY A 375 1.67 2.06 -14.95
CA GLY A 375 2.49 3.26 -15.08
C GLY A 375 2.43 4.20 -13.89
N THR A 376 2.87 5.45 -14.09
CA THR A 376 2.82 6.51 -13.07
C THR A 376 1.39 7.03 -12.87
N PHE A 377 1.10 7.60 -11.69
CA PHE A 377 -0.24 8.06 -11.27
C PHE A 377 -1.28 6.94 -11.10
N SER A 378 -0.82 5.72 -10.80
CA SER A 378 -1.65 4.53 -10.60
C SER A 378 -2.29 4.44 -9.20
N SER A 379 -1.86 5.27 -8.24
CA SER A 379 -2.48 5.30 -6.91
C SER A 379 -3.94 5.79 -6.92
N GLY A 380 -4.70 5.46 -5.86
CA GLY A 380 -6.12 5.75 -5.77
C GLY A 380 -6.58 6.46 -4.49
N ALA A 381 -7.84 6.91 -4.47
CA ALA A 381 -8.54 7.33 -3.26
C ALA A 381 -9.11 6.10 -2.54
N PRO A 382 -9.07 6.02 -1.20
CA PRO A 382 -8.75 7.09 -0.26
C PRO A 382 -7.25 7.35 -0.01
N GLY A 383 -6.36 6.50 -0.52
CA GLY A 383 -4.91 6.59 -0.30
C GLY A 383 -4.26 7.93 -0.70
N VAL A 384 -4.89 8.72 -1.58
CA VAL A 384 -4.39 10.08 -1.90
C VAL A 384 -4.62 11.13 -0.81
N ALA A 385 -5.36 10.83 0.26
CA ALA A 385 -5.59 11.76 1.38
C ALA A 385 -4.26 12.26 1.99
N SER A 386 -4.20 13.55 2.32
CA SER A 386 -2.96 14.18 2.81
C SER A 386 -2.53 13.62 4.17
N GLY A 387 -3.50 13.42 5.06
CA GLY A 387 -3.31 12.95 6.43
C GLY A 387 -3.05 11.45 6.56
N ALA A 388 -3.55 10.64 5.61
CA ALA A 388 -3.37 9.20 5.63
C ALA A 388 -1.90 8.78 5.44
N ILE A 389 -1.55 7.63 6.01
CA ILE A 389 -0.30 6.91 5.74
C ILE A 389 -0.57 5.93 4.60
N THR A 390 -0.08 6.24 3.41
CA THR A 390 -0.26 5.40 2.23
C THR A 390 0.93 4.48 2.04
N VAL A 391 0.68 3.20 1.82
CA VAL A 391 1.71 2.17 1.98
C VAL A 391 2.02 1.45 0.66
N ALA A 392 3.28 1.54 0.23
CA ALA A 392 3.82 0.73 -0.86
C ALA A 392 4.19 -0.68 -0.41
N SER A 393 4.22 -1.61 -1.35
CA SER A 393 4.59 -3.01 -1.10
C SER A 393 6.07 -3.23 -1.36
N VAL A 394 6.72 -3.96 -0.45
CA VAL A 394 8.05 -4.52 -0.58
C VAL A 394 7.94 -6.03 -0.56
N ASP A 395 8.65 -6.71 -1.46
CA ASP A 395 8.69 -8.16 -1.46
C ASP A 395 9.43 -8.67 -0.23
N ASN A 396 8.85 -9.66 0.44
CA ASN A 396 9.47 -10.27 1.58
C ASN A 396 10.82 -10.93 1.22
N THR A 397 11.79 -10.94 2.14
CA THR A 397 13.15 -11.43 1.86
C THR A 397 13.23 -12.93 1.60
N ASP A 398 12.26 -13.68 2.13
CA ASP A 398 12.27 -15.13 2.14
C ASP A 398 10.88 -15.67 1.76
N ARG A 399 10.81 -16.93 1.38
CA ARG A 399 9.54 -17.56 1.02
C ARG A 399 9.63 -19.06 1.20
N ARG A 400 8.57 -19.69 1.71
CA ARG A 400 8.54 -21.12 2.04
C ARG A 400 8.05 -22.00 0.90
N SER A 401 8.79 -22.14 -0.20
CA SER A 401 8.31 -22.85 -1.39
C SER A 401 8.28 -24.38 -1.25
N PRO A 402 7.32 -25.06 -1.92
CA PRO A 402 7.53 -26.43 -2.39
C PRO A 402 8.85 -26.53 -3.16
N TYR A 403 9.51 -27.67 -3.09
CA TYR A 403 10.85 -27.81 -3.65
C TYR A 403 11.13 -29.19 -4.22
N ALA A 404 12.08 -29.25 -5.14
CA ALA A 404 12.63 -30.48 -5.68
C ALA A 404 14.14 -30.51 -5.49
N LEU A 405 14.71 -31.72 -5.48
CA LEU A 405 16.15 -31.92 -5.56
C LEU A 405 16.56 -32.15 -7.01
N ALA A 406 17.44 -31.32 -7.53
CA ALA A 406 18.03 -31.52 -8.86
C ALA A 406 19.48 -31.02 -8.89
N ALA A 407 20.36 -31.80 -9.54
CA ALA A 407 21.80 -31.52 -9.61
C ALA A 407 22.47 -31.24 -8.23
N GLY A 408 21.96 -31.87 -7.16
CA GLY A 408 22.46 -31.71 -5.79
C GLY A 408 22.03 -30.41 -5.10
N ARG A 409 21.02 -29.70 -5.63
CA ARG A 409 20.46 -28.45 -5.09
C ARG A 409 19.00 -28.65 -4.71
N GLU A 410 18.54 -27.91 -3.70
CA GLU A 410 17.12 -27.68 -3.43
C GLU A 410 16.66 -26.54 -4.34
N ILE A 411 15.63 -26.79 -5.15
CA ILE A 411 15.10 -25.84 -6.12
C ILE A 411 13.64 -25.59 -5.78
N ALA A 412 13.36 -24.36 -5.37
CA ALA A 412 12.00 -23.87 -5.15
C ALA A 412 11.22 -23.89 -6.46
N TYR A 413 9.95 -24.30 -6.40
CA TYR A 413 9.05 -24.21 -7.55
C TYR A 413 7.66 -23.68 -7.17
N GLY A 414 7.04 -22.98 -8.12
CA GLY A 414 5.62 -22.61 -8.08
C GLY A 414 4.81 -23.56 -8.96
N PRO A 415 3.71 -24.17 -8.46
CA PRO A 415 2.82 -24.96 -9.30
C PRO A 415 2.10 -24.08 -10.32
N ALA A 416 1.84 -24.62 -11.51
CA ALA A 416 0.99 -23.95 -12.49
C ALA A 416 -0.49 -23.99 -12.09
N THR A 417 -1.23 -22.96 -12.43
CA THR A 417 -2.70 -22.92 -12.32
C THR A 417 -3.36 -23.27 -13.66
N GLY A 418 -4.63 -23.69 -13.65
CA GLY A 418 -5.39 -24.02 -14.87
C GLY A 418 -5.06 -25.37 -15.52
N GLY A 419 -4.16 -26.16 -14.93
CA GLY A 419 -3.90 -27.55 -15.31
C GLY A 419 -4.68 -28.55 -14.44
N SER A 420 -4.97 -29.73 -14.97
CA SER A 420 -5.72 -30.78 -14.24
C SER A 420 -4.85 -31.73 -13.40
N ALA A 421 -3.53 -31.70 -13.59
CA ALA A 421 -2.60 -32.58 -12.91
C ALA A 421 -2.02 -31.94 -11.65
N ALA A 422 -2.22 -32.60 -10.51
CA ALA A 422 -1.56 -32.21 -9.26
C ALA A 422 -0.04 -32.42 -9.35
N VAL A 423 0.71 -31.51 -8.74
CA VAL A 423 2.17 -31.63 -8.64
C VAL A 423 2.53 -32.78 -7.68
N PRO A 424 3.37 -33.73 -8.08
CA PRO A 424 3.80 -34.81 -7.19
C PRO A 424 4.64 -34.28 -6.02
N THR A 425 4.53 -34.93 -4.86
CA THR A 425 5.35 -34.64 -3.66
C THR A 425 6.48 -35.65 -3.46
N ALA A 426 6.61 -36.63 -4.35
CA ALA A 426 7.66 -37.64 -4.31
C ALA A 426 7.86 -38.25 -5.71
N GLY A 427 9.02 -38.88 -5.91
CA GLY A 427 9.38 -39.55 -7.16
C GLY A 427 10.42 -38.78 -7.97
N GLU A 428 11.02 -39.46 -8.93
CA GLU A 428 12.16 -38.98 -9.70
C GLU A 428 11.89 -39.06 -11.20
N LEU A 429 12.27 -38.01 -11.93
CA LEU A 429 12.18 -37.92 -13.38
C LEU A 429 13.55 -37.56 -13.95
N ALA A 430 13.94 -38.17 -15.08
CA ALA A 430 15.10 -37.73 -15.84
C ALA A 430 14.78 -36.37 -16.46
N LEU A 431 15.59 -35.35 -16.15
CA LEU A 431 15.39 -34.00 -16.66
C LEU A 431 16.03 -33.88 -18.05
N ILE A 432 15.27 -33.39 -19.02
CA ILE A 432 15.72 -33.19 -20.40
C ILE A 432 15.56 -31.71 -20.75
N SER A 433 16.61 -31.11 -21.31
CA SER A 433 16.53 -29.73 -21.81
C SER A 433 15.79 -29.70 -23.16
N ALA A 434 14.84 -28.78 -23.30
CA ALA A 434 14.19 -28.52 -24.59
C ALA A 434 15.18 -27.92 -25.61
N GLY A 435 16.18 -27.16 -25.15
CA GLY A 435 17.21 -26.54 -25.98
C GLY A 435 18.16 -25.65 -25.18
N ALA A 436 19.21 -25.17 -25.83
CA ALA A 436 20.11 -24.19 -25.21
C ALA A 436 19.37 -22.85 -24.96
N PRO A 437 19.66 -22.14 -23.85
CA PRO A 437 18.99 -20.86 -23.53
C PRO A 437 18.96 -19.87 -24.71
N GLY A 438 17.82 -19.22 -24.91
CA GLY A 438 17.58 -18.26 -25.99
C GLY A 438 17.32 -18.88 -27.37
N THR A 439 17.21 -20.21 -27.49
CA THR A 439 16.86 -20.87 -28.76
C THR A 439 15.36 -21.11 -28.89
N GLU A 440 14.85 -21.21 -30.13
CA GLU A 440 13.43 -21.56 -30.38
C GLU A 440 13.01 -22.86 -29.67
N ALA A 441 13.91 -23.84 -29.60
CA ALA A 441 13.66 -25.10 -28.92
C ALA A 441 13.57 -24.94 -27.39
N ALA A 442 14.45 -24.12 -26.78
CA ALA A 442 14.36 -23.80 -25.36
C ALA A 442 13.07 -23.06 -25.00
N GLN A 443 12.56 -22.25 -25.94
CA GLN A 443 11.31 -21.50 -25.76
C GLN A 443 10.06 -22.37 -25.94
N GLY A 444 10.15 -23.53 -26.59
CA GLY A 444 9.05 -24.51 -26.63
C GLY A 444 7.75 -24.00 -27.26
N CYS A 445 7.79 -22.96 -28.10
CA CYS A 445 6.60 -22.37 -28.71
C CYS A 445 6.02 -23.20 -29.87
N ASP A 446 6.80 -24.16 -30.37
CA ASP A 446 6.40 -25.12 -31.39
C ASP A 446 6.83 -26.52 -30.93
N ALA A 447 5.86 -27.43 -30.79
CA ALA A 447 6.13 -28.81 -30.36
C ALA A 447 7.08 -29.57 -31.30
N SER A 448 7.18 -29.16 -32.58
CA SER A 448 8.05 -29.80 -33.56
C SER A 448 9.54 -29.50 -33.36
N VAL A 449 9.88 -28.43 -32.64
CA VAL A 449 11.27 -28.08 -32.31
C VAL A 449 11.71 -28.63 -30.94
N VAL A 450 10.77 -29.13 -30.15
CA VAL A 450 11.03 -29.77 -28.85
C VAL A 450 11.46 -31.24 -29.08
N PRO A 451 12.54 -31.72 -28.41
CA PRO A 451 12.95 -33.11 -28.53
C PRO A 451 11.85 -34.05 -27.98
N PRO A 452 11.45 -35.10 -28.71
CA PRO A 452 10.44 -36.04 -28.22
C PRO A 452 11.00 -36.86 -27.04
N ALA A 453 10.14 -37.15 -26.07
CA ALA A 453 10.47 -38.07 -24.99
C ALA A 453 10.83 -39.45 -25.54
N THR A 454 11.82 -40.09 -24.93
CA THR A 454 12.31 -41.42 -25.31
C THR A 454 11.59 -42.55 -24.59
N GLY A 455 10.77 -42.23 -23.59
CA GLY A 455 9.94 -43.13 -22.80
C GLY A 455 9.31 -42.40 -21.61
N SER A 456 8.69 -43.15 -20.70
CA SER A 456 8.20 -42.65 -19.41
C SER A 456 9.35 -42.38 -18.43
N GLY A 457 9.08 -41.56 -17.41
CA GLY A 457 10.01 -41.14 -16.38
C GLY A 457 10.83 -39.91 -16.76
N GLN A 458 10.32 -39.03 -17.62
CA GLN A 458 11.06 -37.86 -18.12
C GLN A 458 10.32 -36.54 -17.87
N ALA A 459 11.04 -35.51 -17.43
CA ALA A 459 10.56 -34.14 -17.30
C ALA A 459 11.27 -33.24 -18.31
N LEU A 460 10.55 -32.30 -18.91
CA LEU A 460 11.12 -31.35 -19.87
C LEU A 460 11.39 -29.99 -19.21
N LEU A 461 12.61 -29.48 -19.33
CA LEU A 461 13.01 -28.14 -18.92
C LEU A 461 12.84 -27.15 -20.08
N ILE A 462 11.98 -26.14 -19.91
CA ILE A 462 11.64 -25.13 -20.92
C ILE A 462 11.85 -23.71 -20.35
N GLU A 463 12.38 -22.80 -21.15
CA GLU A 463 12.58 -21.40 -20.82
C GLU A 463 11.31 -20.57 -21.04
N ARG A 464 11.01 -19.62 -20.13
CA ARG A 464 10.00 -18.57 -20.36
C ARG A 464 10.42 -17.65 -21.49
N GLY A 465 9.44 -17.13 -22.23
CA GLY A 465 9.66 -16.07 -23.21
C GLY A 465 8.40 -15.82 -24.02
N GLU A 466 8.53 -15.71 -25.34
CA GLU A 466 7.57 -14.98 -26.20
C GLU A 466 6.16 -15.59 -26.31
N CYS A 467 5.98 -16.88 -26.04
CA CYS A 467 4.68 -17.57 -26.14
C CYS A 467 4.10 -17.92 -24.76
N SER A 468 2.79 -18.17 -24.73
CA SER A 468 2.05 -18.48 -23.49
C SER A 468 2.57 -19.75 -22.80
N PHE A 469 2.37 -19.82 -21.47
CA PHE A 469 2.71 -20.99 -20.69
C PHE A 469 1.92 -22.24 -21.11
N HIS A 470 0.64 -22.07 -21.50
CA HIS A 470 -0.17 -23.15 -22.08
C HIS A 470 0.50 -23.78 -23.30
N LEU A 471 0.98 -22.98 -24.27
CA LEU A 471 1.63 -23.52 -25.47
C LEU A 471 2.91 -24.29 -25.14
N LYS A 472 3.70 -23.78 -24.18
CA LYS A 472 4.93 -24.45 -23.71
C LYS A 472 4.62 -25.78 -23.02
N ALA A 473 3.62 -25.77 -22.13
CA ALA A 473 3.16 -26.98 -21.44
C ALA A 473 2.61 -28.01 -22.42
N LEU A 474 1.81 -27.56 -23.39
CA LEU A 474 1.23 -28.40 -24.44
C LEU A 474 2.34 -29.03 -25.30
N ALA A 475 3.37 -28.27 -25.67
CA ALA A 475 4.51 -28.80 -26.42
C ALA A 475 5.23 -29.94 -25.67
N GLY A 476 5.43 -29.80 -24.36
CA GLY A 476 5.99 -30.87 -23.52
C GLY A 476 5.06 -32.09 -23.42
N GLN A 477 3.76 -31.86 -23.23
CA GLN A 477 2.75 -32.91 -23.18
C GLN A 477 2.68 -33.70 -24.50
N GLU A 478 2.62 -33.02 -25.65
CA GLU A 478 2.56 -33.65 -26.97
C GLU A 478 3.86 -34.37 -27.33
N ALA A 479 4.99 -33.88 -26.83
CA ALA A 479 6.29 -34.55 -26.96
C ALA A 479 6.42 -35.81 -26.06
N GLY A 480 5.45 -36.05 -25.16
CA GLY A 480 5.34 -37.27 -24.36
C GLY A 480 6.07 -37.24 -23.02
N TYR A 481 6.36 -36.06 -22.47
CA TYR A 481 6.97 -35.92 -21.14
C TYR A 481 5.93 -36.09 -20.02
N ASP A 482 6.35 -36.60 -18.87
CA ASP A 482 5.48 -36.81 -17.70
C ASP A 482 5.37 -35.58 -16.80
N ALA A 483 6.21 -34.56 -17.00
CA ALA A 483 6.13 -33.26 -16.34
C ALA A 483 6.84 -32.19 -17.17
N VAL A 484 6.45 -30.93 -16.97
CA VAL A 484 7.11 -29.75 -17.57
C VAL A 484 7.63 -28.84 -16.46
N ILE A 485 8.92 -28.55 -16.49
CA ILE A 485 9.61 -27.61 -15.61
C ILE A 485 9.91 -26.36 -16.42
N LEU A 486 9.17 -25.29 -16.18
CA LEU A 486 9.41 -23.98 -16.76
C LEU A 486 10.45 -23.24 -15.91
N TYR A 487 11.32 -22.43 -16.52
CA TYR A 487 12.21 -21.52 -15.76
C TYR A 487 12.12 -20.08 -16.25
N ASN A 488 12.23 -19.13 -15.31
CA ASN A 488 12.06 -17.70 -15.61
C ASN A 488 13.17 -17.15 -16.51
N ASN A 489 12.85 -16.11 -17.27
CA ASN A 489 13.79 -15.39 -18.13
C ASN A 489 14.23 -14.03 -17.55
N ALA A 490 13.73 -13.70 -16.37
CA ALA A 490 14.12 -12.54 -15.57
C ALA A 490 14.16 -12.94 -14.08
N PRO A 491 14.83 -12.14 -13.23
CA PRO A 491 14.69 -12.27 -11.78
C PRO A 491 13.24 -12.15 -11.34
N GLY A 492 12.91 -12.75 -10.20
CA GLY A 492 11.57 -12.77 -9.65
C GLY A 492 10.83 -14.10 -9.85
N VAL A 493 9.69 -14.17 -9.20
CA VAL A 493 8.84 -15.36 -9.12
C VAL A 493 7.64 -15.15 -10.02
N VAL A 494 7.31 -16.18 -10.82
CA VAL A 494 6.10 -16.16 -11.64
C VAL A 494 5.41 -17.49 -11.48
N ASN A 495 4.10 -17.49 -11.24
CA ASN A 495 3.27 -18.68 -11.29
C ASN A 495 2.62 -18.75 -12.69
N PRO A 496 2.85 -19.83 -13.45
CA PRO A 496 2.35 -19.91 -14.82
C PRO A 496 0.89 -20.35 -14.84
N THR A 497 0.04 -19.61 -15.54
CA THR A 497 -1.32 -20.08 -15.88
C THR A 497 -1.26 -20.89 -17.18
N VAL A 498 -1.66 -22.16 -17.11
CA VAL A 498 -1.65 -23.11 -18.24
C VAL A 498 -3.04 -23.54 -18.68
N GLU A 499 -4.07 -22.76 -18.34
CA GLU A 499 -5.42 -22.98 -18.85
C GLU A 499 -5.47 -22.87 -20.38
N GLY A 500 -6.18 -23.79 -21.03
CA GLY A 500 -6.40 -23.76 -22.47
C GLY A 500 -6.95 -25.08 -23.03
N ASP A 501 -7.22 -25.09 -24.34
CA ASP A 501 -7.68 -26.25 -25.10
C ASP A 501 -6.61 -26.63 -26.16
N PRO A 502 -6.06 -27.86 -26.15
CA PRO A 502 -6.34 -28.97 -25.23
C PRO A 502 -5.90 -28.70 -23.79
N GLU A 503 -6.62 -29.32 -22.85
CA GLU A 503 -6.30 -29.28 -21.42
C GLU A 503 -4.91 -29.86 -21.13
N ILE A 504 -4.19 -29.23 -20.19
CA ILE A 504 -2.91 -29.71 -19.69
C ILE A 504 -3.15 -30.75 -18.58
N THR A 505 -2.63 -31.95 -18.81
CA THR A 505 -2.84 -33.17 -17.99
C THR A 505 -1.55 -33.72 -17.39
N VAL A 506 -0.44 -33.02 -17.58
CA VAL A 506 0.86 -33.29 -16.95
C VAL A 506 1.16 -32.21 -15.91
N PRO A 507 1.84 -32.52 -14.80
CA PRO A 507 2.28 -31.51 -13.85
C PRO A 507 3.17 -30.47 -14.52
N VAL A 508 2.89 -29.19 -14.24
CA VAL A 508 3.70 -28.06 -14.69
C VAL A 508 4.12 -27.25 -13.48
N VAL A 509 5.40 -26.92 -13.39
CA VAL A 509 5.93 -26.05 -12.34
C VAL A 509 6.87 -25.01 -12.93
N MET A 510 7.05 -23.90 -12.23
CA MET A 510 7.97 -22.82 -12.59
C MET A 510 9.06 -22.66 -11.55
N ILE A 511 10.30 -22.52 -12.02
CA ILE A 511 11.48 -22.24 -11.19
C ILE A 511 12.10 -20.89 -11.54
N GLY A 512 12.95 -20.38 -10.64
CA GLY A 512 13.69 -19.13 -10.87
C GLY A 512 14.65 -19.21 -12.05
N GLN A 513 15.00 -18.04 -12.60
CA GLN A 513 15.95 -17.93 -13.71
C GLN A 513 17.31 -18.58 -13.37
N ASP A 514 17.86 -18.25 -12.21
CA ASP A 514 19.17 -18.74 -11.78
C ASP A 514 19.21 -20.26 -11.64
N ASP A 515 18.16 -20.87 -11.09
CA ASP A 515 18.05 -22.32 -10.98
C ASP A 515 17.89 -22.97 -12.35
N GLY A 516 17.11 -22.38 -13.26
CA GLY A 516 16.99 -22.83 -14.64
C GLY A 516 18.32 -22.83 -15.38
N LEU A 517 19.08 -21.73 -15.29
CA LEU A 517 20.40 -21.61 -15.90
C LEU A 517 21.41 -22.58 -15.28
N ALA A 518 21.37 -22.80 -13.96
CA ALA A 518 22.20 -23.78 -13.28
C ALA A 518 21.88 -25.22 -13.74
N LEU A 519 20.61 -25.55 -13.94
CA LEU A 519 20.19 -26.85 -14.48
C LEU A 519 20.66 -27.03 -15.93
N GLN A 520 20.62 -26.00 -16.76
CA GLN A 520 21.17 -26.05 -18.12
C GLN A 520 22.67 -26.35 -18.13
N GLU A 521 23.46 -25.73 -17.23
CA GLU A 521 24.89 -26.02 -17.08
C GLU A 521 25.14 -27.46 -16.58
N ALA A 522 24.32 -27.93 -15.63
CA ALA A 522 24.40 -29.29 -15.12
C ALA A 522 24.07 -30.33 -16.21
N LEU A 523 23.03 -30.09 -17.01
CA LEU A 523 22.61 -30.93 -18.14
C LEU A 523 23.67 -30.98 -19.25
N ALA A 524 24.40 -29.89 -19.47
CA ALA A 524 25.54 -29.88 -20.39
C ALA A 524 26.72 -30.75 -19.89
N SER A 525 26.80 -30.98 -18.57
CA SER A 525 27.88 -31.72 -17.90
C SER A 525 27.55 -33.19 -17.64
N GLY A 526 26.27 -33.59 -17.68
CA GLY A 526 25.84 -34.96 -17.46
C GLY A 526 24.32 -35.10 -17.30
N GLU A 527 23.88 -36.29 -16.93
CA GLU A 527 22.46 -36.56 -16.65
C GLU A 527 22.04 -35.87 -15.35
N VAL A 528 20.87 -35.22 -15.36
CA VAL A 528 20.25 -34.60 -14.19
C VAL A 528 18.92 -35.29 -13.92
N THR A 529 18.63 -35.51 -12.64
CA THR A 529 17.35 -36.04 -12.16
C THR A 529 16.62 -34.94 -11.42
N TRP A 530 15.32 -34.83 -11.65
CA TRP A 530 14.39 -33.99 -10.91
C TRP A 530 13.65 -34.86 -9.88
N ALA A 531 13.85 -34.61 -8.60
CA ALA A 531 13.30 -35.42 -7.51
C ALA A 531 12.36 -34.57 -6.63
N TRP A 532 11.06 -34.80 -6.74
CA TRP A 532 10.04 -34.12 -5.93
C TRP A 532 10.24 -34.39 -4.44
N GLN A 533 10.05 -33.36 -3.60
CA GLN A 533 10.11 -33.48 -2.15
C GLN A 533 8.76 -33.19 -1.51
N GLU A 534 8.53 -33.80 -0.35
CA GLU A 534 7.33 -33.58 0.44
C GLU A 534 7.52 -32.34 1.32
N GLY A 535 6.47 -31.50 1.39
CA GLY A 535 6.48 -30.29 2.18
C GLY A 535 7.13 -29.10 1.46
N ALA A 536 7.55 -28.13 2.26
CA ALA A 536 8.08 -26.86 1.78
C ALA A 536 9.29 -26.44 2.62
N ALA A 537 10.24 -25.74 1.99
CA ALA A 537 11.44 -25.22 2.60
C ALA A 537 11.54 -23.70 2.37
N VAL A 538 12.33 -23.01 3.19
CA VAL A 538 12.52 -21.56 3.08
C VAL A 538 13.64 -21.26 2.08
N PHE A 539 13.36 -20.37 1.14
CA PHE A 539 14.28 -19.90 0.11
C PHE A 539 14.33 -18.38 0.12
N GLU A 540 15.48 -17.81 -0.23
CA GLU A 540 15.58 -16.39 -0.51
C GLU A 540 14.64 -16.01 -1.66
N ASN A 541 13.92 -14.92 -1.49
CA ASN A 541 13.10 -14.35 -2.54
C ASN A 541 13.99 -13.57 -3.52
N PRO A 542 14.00 -13.87 -4.82
CA PRO A 542 14.86 -13.18 -5.79
C PRO A 542 14.67 -11.66 -5.85
N THR A 543 13.50 -11.16 -5.47
CA THR A 543 13.14 -9.73 -5.41
C THR A 543 13.03 -9.22 -3.97
N GLY A 544 13.43 -10.03 -2.99
CA GLY A 544 13.31 -9.71 -1.57
C GLY A 544 13.97 -8.39 -1.18
N GLY A 545 13.24 -7.56 -0.45
CA GLY A 545 13.68 -6.22 -0.05
C GLY A 545 13.62 -5.17 -1.15
N LEU A 546 13.04 -5.47 -2.33
CA LEU A 546 12.76 -4.50 -3.39
C LEU A 546 11.27 -4.14 -3.38
N VAL A 547 10.93 -2.94 -3.85
CA VAL A 547 9.52 -2.55 -4.07
C VAL A 547 8.89 -3.51 -5.07
N SER A 548 7.74 -4.09 -4.71
CA SER A 548 7.00 -5.02 -5.55
C SER A 548 6.65 -4.37 -6.89
N ASP A 549 6.69 -5.16 -7.97
CA ASP A 549 6.44 -4.66 -9.32
C ASP A 549 5.06 -4.00 -9.47
N PHE A 550 4.03 -4.64 -8.90
CA PHE A 550 2.65 -4.16 -8.87
C PHE A 550 2.44 -2.90 -8.01
N SER A 551 3.34 -2.54 -7.10
CA SER A 551 3.08 -1.44 -6.17
C SER A 551 2.85 -0.12 -6.92
N SER A 552 1.66 0.47 -6.75
CA SER A 552 1.23 1.68 -7.45
C SER A 552 2.13 2.88 -7.19
N TYR A 553 2.25 3.71 -8.22
CA TYR A 553 2.99 4.96 -8.20
C TYR A 553 2.05 6.11 -7.85
N GLY A 554 2.56 7.08 -7.10
CA GLY A 554 2.02 8.44 -7.12
C GLY A 554 2.26 9.13 -8.48
N LEU A 555 2.01 10.42 -8.62
CA LEU A 555 1.62 11.39 -7.59
C LEU A 555 0.09 11.51 -7.47
N THR A 556 -0.38 12.34 -6.55
CA THR A 556 -1.75 12.86 -6.62
C THR A 556 -1.92 13.79 -7.83
N ALA A 557 -3.17 14.09 -8.20
CA ALA A 557 -3.50 15.02 -9.27
C ALA A 557 -2.95 16.45 -9.00
N GLU A 558 -2.78 16.80 -7.72
CA GLU A 558 -2.18 18.05 -7.25
C GLU A 558 -0.64 17.99 -7.13
N LEU A 559 -0.01 16.92 -7.62
CA LEU A 559 1.44 16.68 -7.57
C LEU A 559 2.00 16.59 -6.14
N GLN A 560 1.19 16.13 -5.19
CA GLN A 560 1.66 15.72 -3.88
C GLN A 560 2.25 14.31 -3.91
N LEU A 561 3.32 14.09 -3.14
CA LEU A 561 3.98 12.80 -3.01
C LEU A 561 3.10 11.79 -2.29
N LYS A 562 2.92 10.64 -2.95
CA LYS A 562 2.42 9.37 -2.44
C LYS A 562 3.18 8.24 -3.15
N PRO A 563 3.28 7.02 -2.58
CA PRO A 563 2.93 6.65 -1.20
C PRO A 563 3.83 7.35 -0.17
N ASP A 564 3.55 7.18 1.12
CA ASP A 564 4.29 7.81 2.22
C ASP A 564 5.43 6.93 2.75
N VAL A 565 5.21 5.62 2.85
CA VAL A 565 6.17 4.63 3.37
C VAL A 565 5.97 3.31 2.62
N ALA A 566 6.91 2.38 2.73
CA ALA A 566 6.81 1.04 2.22
C ALA A 566 6.91 0.00 3.34
N ALA A 567 6.25 -1.13 3.19
CA ALA A 567 6.27 -2.25 4.14
C ALA A 567 6.18 -3.60 3.42
N PRO A 568 6.50 -4.72 4.08
CA PRO A 568 6.35 -6.05 3.49
C PRO A 568 4.91 -6.29 3.02
N GLY A 569 4.74 -6.57 1.73
CA GLY A 569 3.45 -6.82 1.09
C GLY A 569 3.48 -7.87 -0.01
N GLY A 570 4.67 -8.30 -0.45
CA GLY A 570 4.83 -9.41 -1.41
C GLY A 570 5.13 -10.73 -0.71
N SER A 571 4.37 -11.78 -1.03
CA SER A 571 4.48 -13.14 -0.47
C SER A 571 4.29 -13.20 1.05
N ILE A 572 3.18 -12.67 1.56
CA ILE A 572 2.90 -12.57 2.99
C ILE A 572 1.96 -13.70 3.44
N TRP A 573 2.39 -14.45 4.46
CA TRP A 573 1.59 -15.49 5.10
C TRP A 573 0.74 -14.93 6.23
N SER A 574 -0.55 -15.22 6.20
CA SER A 574 -1.49 -14.78 7.22
C SER A 574 -2.68 -15.75 7.35
N THR A 575 -3.63 -15.39 8.19
CA THR A 575 -4.88 -16.11 8.41
C THR A 575 -5.79 -16.04 7.18
N LEU A 576 -6.58 -17.08 6.98
CA LEU A 576 -7.69 -17.14 6.04
C LEU A 576 -8.89 -17.73 6.77
N PRO A 577 -10.11 -17.63 6.21
CA PRO A 577 -11.28 -18.29 6.78
C PRO A 577 -11.03 -19.78 6.95
N LEU A 578 -11.54 -20.36 8.04
CA LEU A 578 -11.34 -21.77 8.38
C LEU A 578 -11.80 -22.72 7.26
N GLU A 579 -12.87 -22.38 6.56
CA GLU A 579 -13.40 -23.09 5.40
C GLU A 579 -12.50 -23.00 4.15
N GLN A 580 -11.63 -21.99 4.07
CA GLN A 580 -10.60 -21.83 3.05
C GLN A 580 -9.26 -22.47 3.45
N GLY A 581 -9.17 -23.09 4.62
CA GLY A 581 -7.97 -23.77 5.11
C GLY A 581 -7.24 -23.06 6.24
N GLY A 582 -7.77 -21.95 6.75
CA GLY A 582 -7.28 -21.25 7.95
C GLY A 582 -6.06 -20.36 7.74
N HIS A 583 -5.21 -20.66 6.77
CA HIS A 583 -4.01 -19.87 6.50
C HIS A 583 -3.64 -19.90 5.01
N GLY A 584 -3.01 -18.82 4.55
CA GLY A 584 -2.62 -18.67 3.16
C GLY A 584 -1.64 -17.54 2.94
N SER A 585 -1.06 -17.51 1.75
CA SER A 585 -0.13 -16.46 1.34
C SER A 585 -0.71 -15.61 0.22
N MET A 586 -0.61 -14.29 0.38
CA MET A 586 -1.12 -13.30 -0.56
C MET A 586 -0.05 -12.24 -0.85
N SER A 587 -0.13 -11.59 -2.00
CA SER A 587 0.70 -10.43 -2.33
C SER A 587 -0.17 -9.25 -2.72
N GLY A 588 0.19 -8.07 -2.22
CA GLY A 588 -0.48 -6.81 -2.53
C GLY A 588 -0.04 -5.70 -1.60
N THR A 589 -0.26 -4.45 -2.02
CA THR A 589 -0.20 -3.31 -1.08
C THR A 589 -1.24 -3.45 0.04
N SER A 590 -2.29 -4.25 -0.20
CA SER A 590 -3.26 -4.73 0.77
C SER A 590 -2.67 -5.52 1.94
N MET A 591 -1.48 -6.11 1.79
CA MET A 591 -0.75 -6.80 2.87
C MET A 591 0.28 -5.86 3.54
N ALA A 592 0.78 -4.87 2.80
CA ALA A 592 1.69 -3.86 3.35
C ALA A 592 0.99 -2.86 4.28
N ALA A 593 -0.22 -2.42 3.92
CA ALA A 593 -1.05 -1.53 4.75
C ALA A 593 -1.30 -2.07 6.18
N PRO A 594 -1.77 -3.31 6.38
CA PRO A 594 -2.00 -3.85 7.72
C PRO A 594 -0.71 -4.01 8.52
N HIS A 595 0.42 -4.24 7.86
CA HIS A 595 1.72 -4.26 8.53
C HIS A 595 2.02 -2.89 9.18
N VAL A 596 1.76 -1.81 8.45
CA VAL A 596 1.90 -0.43 8.97
C VAL A 596 0.81 -0.10 9.99
N ALA A 597 -0.41 -0.62 9.85
CA ALA A 597 -1.49 -0.41 10.82
C ALA A 597 -1.16 -1.04 12.18
N GLY A 598 -0.67 -2.29 12.19
CA GLY A 598 -0.16 -2.90 13.42
C GLY A 598 1.05 -2.14 13.98
N ALA A 599 1.96 -1.68 13.13
CA ALA A 599 3.10 -0.88 13.57
C ALA A 599 2.68 0.46 14.19
N ALA A 600 1.61 1.09 13.67
CA ALA A 600 1.03 2.29 14.27
C ALA A 600 0.47 1.98 15.65
N ALA A 601 -0.17 0.82 15.84
CA ALA A 601 -0.64 0.39 17.16
C ALA A 601 0.50 0.17 18.16
N LEU A 602 1.62 -0.46 17.74
CA LEU A 602 2.81 -0.57 18.60
C LEU A 602 3.35 0.81 19.01
N LEU A 603 3.40 1.76 18.07
CA LEU A 603 3.87 3.12 18.37
C LEU A 603 2.92 3.86 19.33
N LEU A 604 1.60 3.69 19.17
CA LEU A 604 0.59 4.27 20.05
C LEU A 604 0.58 3.62 21.44
N GLU A 605 0.91 2.34 21.58
CA GLU A 605 1.12 1.73 22.90
C GLU A 605 2.32 2.36 23.62
N SER A 606 3.42 2.57 22.91
CA SER A 606 4.64 3.21 23.45
C SER A 606 4.39 4.68 23.83
N GLU A 607 3.69 5.42 22.98
CA GLU A 607 3.39 6.83 23.16
C GLU A 607 1.91 7.17 22.86
N PRO A 608 1.00 6.93 23.83
CA PRO A 608 -0.46 7.06 23.63
C PRO A 608 -0.97 8.47 23.30
N ASP A 609 -0.14 9.49 23.51
CA ASP A 609 -0.49 10.90 23.26
C ASP A 609 -0.10 11.35 21.84
N LEU A 610 0.50 10.48 21.01
CA LEU A 610 0.87 10.84 19.63
C LEU A 610 -0.37 11.09 18.77
N GLY A 611 -0.40 12.24 18.10
CA GLY A 611 -1.40 12.50 17.07
C GLY A 611 -1.09 11.73 15.76
N PRO A 612 -2.07 11.55 14.86
CA PRO A 612 -1.85 10.84 13.60
C PRO A 612 -0.73 11.41 12.71
N ALA A 613 -0.62 12.74 12.63
CA ALA A 613 0.47 13.39 11.87
C ALA A 613 1.85 13.08 12.46
N ASP A 614 1.91 12.91 13.78
CA ASP A 614 3.11 12.58 14.51
C ASP A 614 3.47 11.10 14.29
N VAL A 615 2.50 10.18 14.37
CA VAL A 615 2.68 8.76 14.00
C VAL A 615 3.25 8.65 12.58
N LYS A 616 2.61 9.31 11.61
CA LYS A 616 3.07 9.38 10.22
C LYS A 616 4.50 9.90 10.11
N ALA A 617 4.81 11.02 10.77
CA ALA A 617 6.14 11.62 10.73
C ALA A 617 7.20 10.74 11.40
N ALA A 618 6.88 10.02 12.48
CA ALA A 618 7.83 9.11 13.12
C ALA A 618 8.26 8.00 12.15
N MET A 619 7.28 7.33 11.53
CA MET A 619 7.54 6.25 10.58
C MET A 619 8.31 6.73 9.33
N MET A 620 7.94 7.87 8.77
CA MET A 620 8.60 8.39 7.57
C MET A 620 10.01 8.92 7.85
N ASN A 621 10.27 9.50 9.02
CA ASN A 621 11.59 10.07 9.34
C ASN A 621 12.67 9.01 9.57
N THR A 622 12.27 7.78 9.89
CA THR A 622 13.19 6.68 10.22
C THR A 622 13.23 5.61 9.14
N ALA A 623 12.30 5.64 8.18
CA ALA A 623 12.26 4.70 7.08
C ALA A 623 13.59 4.65 6.29
N ASP A 624 13.95 3.45 5.85
CA ASP A 624 15.18 3.16 5.12
C ASP A 624 14.94 3.23 3.61
N PRO A 625 15.59 4.16 2.87
CA PRO A 625 15.42 4.25 1.43
C PRO A 625 15.86 2.98 0.70
N LEU A 626 14.99 2.50 -0.18
CA LEU A 626 15.15 1.26 -0.93
C LEU A 626 15.99 1.46 -2.19
N THR A 627 16.71 0.40 -2.54
CA THR A 627 17.39 0.27 -3.83
C THR A 627 16.38 0.16 -4.96
N TRP A 628 16.72 0.70 -6.13
CA TRP A 628 15.84 0.67 -7.30
C TRP A 628 15.61 -0.75 -7.82
N SER A 629 14.36 -1.18 -7.77
CA SER A 629 13.86 -2.52 -8.11
C SER A 629 14.18 -2.97 -9.54
N LEU A 630 14.16 -2.07 -10.53
CA LEU A 630 14.42 -2.46 -11.93
C LEU A 630 15.90 -2.78 -12.20
N MET A 631 16.82 -2.20 -11.42
CA MET A 631 18.26 -2.46 -11.54
C MET A 631 18.93 -2.39 -10.16
N PRO A 632 18.75 -3.40 -9.29
CA PRO A 632 19.23 -3.30 -7.90
C PRO A 632 20.75 -3.17 -7.79
N ASP A 633 21.50 -3.78 -8.71
CA ASP A 633 22.97 -3.82 -8.64
C ASP A 633 23.67 -2.48 -8.91
N VAL A 634 22.98 -1.48 -9.47
CA VAL A 634 23.60 -0.19 -9.81
C VAL A 634 23.69 0.77 -8.61
N GLY A 635 23.00 0.45 -7.50
CA GLY A 635 23.06 1.21 -6.25
C GLY A 635 22.30 2.55 -6.27
N TYR A 636 21.37 2.74 -7.20
CA TYR A 636 20.45 3.88 -7.19
C TYR A 636 19.25 3.62 -6.28
N LEU A 637 18.65 4.69 -5.75
CA LEU A 637 17.45 4.59 -4.93
C LEU A 637 16.19 4.57 -5.80
N GLU A 638 15.18 3.83 -5.38
CA GLU A 638 13.85 3.78 -6.02
C GLU A 638 13.24 5.20 -6.14
N PRO A 639 12.39 5.50 -7.14
CA PRO A 639 11.67 6.75 -7.19
C PRO A 639 10.84 7.00 -5.93
N VAL A 640 10.95 8.21 -5.37
CA VAL A 640 10.26 8.59 -4.12
C VAL A 640 8.74 8.45 -4.26
N HIS A 641 8.18 8.71 -5.44
CA HIS A 641 6.75 8.54 -5.72
C HIS A 641 6.35 7.06 -5.96
N ARG A 642 7.21 6.11 -5.59
CA ARG A 642 6.90 4.67 -5.57
C ARG A 642 7.21 4.04 -4.22
N GLN A 643 8.34 4.39 -3.60
CA GLN A 643 8.73 3.87 -2.27
C GLN A 643 8.28 4.74 -1.08
N GLY A 644 7.85 5.99 -1.34
CA GLY A 644 7.68 6.98 -0.28
C GLY A 644 9.01 7.34 0.40
N ALA A 645 9.01 7.36 1.73
CA ALA A 645 10.21 7.59 2.54
C ALA A 645 11.18 6.40 2.54
N GLY A 646 10.70 5.20 2.20
CA GLY A 646 11.47 3.95 2.26
C GLY A 646 10.74 2.85 3.05
N LEU A 647 11.45 1.75 3.30
CA LEU A 647 10.96 0.65 4.13
C LEU A 647 10.83 1.09 5.59
N LEU A 648 9.71 0.79 6.22
CA LEU A 648 9.46 1.06 7.63
C LEU A 648 10.57 0.50 8.54
N ASP A 649 11.09 1.33 9.44
CA ASP A 649 11.99 0.93 10.54
C ASP A 649 11.31 1.25 11.88
N MET A 650 10.79 0.21 12.54
CA MET A 650 10.10 0.35 13.83
C MET A 650 11.04 0.53 15.00
N VAL A 651 12.28 0.03 14.93
CA VAL A 651 13.27 0.31 15.98
C VAL A 651 13.61 1.80 15.93
N GLY A 652 13.82 2.36 14.74
CA GLY A 652 13.96 3.79 14.56
C GLY A 652 12.74 4.57 15.04
N ALA A 653 11.53 4.18 14.60
CA ALA A 653 10.30 4.93 14.88
C ALA A 653 9.97 5.01 16.38
N VAL A 654 10.19 3.93 17.14
CA VAL A 654 9.92 3.88 18.59
C VAL A 654 11.01 4.61 19.40
N HIS A 655 12.27 4.59 18.95
CA HIS A 655 13.39 5.07 19.76
C HIS A 655 13.95 6.44 19.30
N THR A 656 13.45 7.01 18.21
CA THR A 656 13.95 8.30 17.70
C THR A 656 13.56 9.46 18.61
N ALA A 657 14.54 10.28 18.97
CA ALA A 657 14.32 11.54 19.67
C ALA A 657 14.34 12.76 18.75
N THR A 658 14.45 12.56 17.42
CA THR A 658 14.48 13.63 16.42
C THR A 658 13.33 13.44 15.45
N ARG A 659 12.52 14.48 15.26
CA ARG A 659 11.47 14.51 14.25
C ARG A 659 11.68 15.68 13.30
N VAL A 660 11.50 15.42 12.01
CA VAL A 660 11.19 16.47 11.02
C VAL A 660 9.68 16.57 10.95
N GLU A 661 9.12 17.74 11.28
CA GLU A 661 7.66 17.94 11.37
C GLU A 661 6.99 17.74 10.00
N GLU A 662 7.64 18.19 8.93
CA GLU A 662 7.21 17.94 7.54
C GLU A 662 8.05 16.79 6.93
N PRO A 663 7.58 15.53 6.98
CA PRO A 663 8.37 14.37 6.55
C PRO A 663 8.48 14.23 5.02
N SER A 664 7.71 15.01 4.25
CA SER A 664 7.77 15.00 2.79
C SER A 664 7.75 16.41 2.20
N VAL A 665 8.34 16.55 1.01
CA VAL A 665 8.42 17.83 0.29
C VAL A 665 7.92 17.66 -1.14
N SER A 666 6.71 18.15 -1.41
CA SER A 666 6.14 18.19 -2.75
C SER A 666 6.41 19.55 -3.39
N LEU A 667 7.27 19.59 -4.40
CA LEU A 667 7.68 20.85 -5.06
C LEU A 667 6.69 21.33 -6.13
N GLY A 668 5.73 20.48 -6.52
CA GLY A 668 4.75 20.76 -7.56
C GLY A 668 5.38 21.02 -8.93
N GLU A 669 4.69 21.79 -9.77
CA GLU A 669 5.15 22.15 -11.10
C GLU A 669 6.43 23.01 -11.06
N GLY A 670 7.47 22.57 -11.78
CA GLY A 670 8.77 23.21 -11.81
C GLY A 670 8.86 24.51 -12.63
N GLU A 671 7.80 24.89 -13.36
CA GLU A 671 7.81 26.09 -14.24
C GLU A 671 7.98 27.40 -13.46
N ALA A 672 7.59 27.41 -12.18
CA ALA A 672 7.75 28.56 -11.29
C ALA A 672 9.21 28.83 -10.89
N GLY A 673 10.14 27.95 -11.25
CA GLY A 673 11.56 28.07 -10.92
C GLY A 673 11.90 27.58 -9.50
N PRO A 674 13.08 27.95 -8.96
CA PRO A 674 13.56 27.43 -7.68
C PRO A 674 12.63 27.80 -6.51
N GLN A 675 12.30 26.81 -5.69
CA GLN A 675 11.52 27.00 -4.46
C GLN A 675 12.40 26.91 -3.21
N THR A 676 11.96 27.55 -2.12
CA THR A 676 12.60 27.45 -0.80
C THR A 676 11.61 26.85 0.18
N VAL A 677 11.96 25.69 0.73
CA VAL A 677 11.19 24.98 1.75
C VAL A 677 11.93 25.13 3.08
N THR A 678 11.18 25.40 4.15
CA THR A 678 11.71 25.41 5.52
C THR A 678 11.25 24.14 6.19
N LEU A 679 12.18 23.38 6.76
CA LEU A 679 11.89 22.17 7.53
C LEU A 679 12.14 22.48 9.00
N THR A 680 11.20 22.08 9.86
CA THR A 680 11.37 22.17 11.31
C THR A 680 11.87 20.83 11.83
N VAL A 681 12.94 20.88 12.64
CA VAL A 681 13.51 19.70 13.30
C VAL A 681 13.35 19.87 14.81
N SER A 682 12.60 18.98 15.45
CA SER A 682 12.54 18.86 16.90
C SER A 682 13.59 17.87 17.41
N ASN A 683 14.00 18.08 18.66
CA ASN A 683 14.90 17.19 19.38
C ASN A 683 14.35 17.05 20.79
N ASP A 684 13.77 15.90 21.07
CA ASP A 684 13.12 15.57 22.33
C ASP A 684 14.07 14.88 23.31
N SER A 685 15.35 14.74 22.93
CA SER A 685 16.40 14.27 23.86
C SER A 685 16.81 15.35 24.87
N GLU A 686 17.34 14.91 26.02
CA GLU A 686 17.87 15.82 27.05
C GLU A 686 19.19 16.51 26.64
N THR A 687 19.75 16.17 25.47
CA THR A 687 21.08 16.64 25.03
C THR A 687 20.99 17.39 23.70
N GLU A 688 21.84 18.41 23.54
CA GLU A 688 21.97 19.12 22.26
C GLU A 688 22.49 18.16 21.17
N GLN A 689 21.75 18.06 20.07
CA GLN A 689 22.13 17.29 18.89
C GLN A 689 22.68 18.19 17.78
N THR A 690 23.64 17.66 17.01
CA THR A 690 24.18 18.35 15.82
C THR A 690 23.91 17.50 14.59
N TYR A 691 23.17 18.06 13.63
CA TYR A 691 22.78 17.36 12.41
C TYR A 691 23.64 17.79 11.21
N THR A 692 23.93 16.82 10.34
CA THR A 692 24.45 17.08 8.99
C THR A 692 23.32 16.87 8.01
N VAL A 693 23.02 17.90 7.20
CA VAL A 693 21.94 17.84 6.21
C VAL A 693 22.54 17.62 4.83
N GLY A 694 22.00 16.65 4.09
CA GLY A 694 22.42 16.31 2.74
C GLY A 694 21.22 15.94 1.86
N VAL A 695 21.50 15.67 0.59
CA VAL A 695 20.50 15.19 -0.38
C VAL A 695 21.03 13.91 -1.01
N ARG A 696 20.20 12.87 -1.06
CA ARG A 696 20.42 11.67 -1.86
C ARG A 696 19.34 11.63 -2.93
N HIS A 697 19.71 11.33 -4.16
CA HIS A 697 18.76 11.26 -5.28
C HIS A 697 18.29 9.83 -5.47
N GLY A 698 16.97 9.64 -5.56
CA GLY A 698 16.38 8.49 -6.23
C GLY A 698 16.20 8.75 -7.72
N ILE A 699 15.80 7.70 -8.43
CA ILE A 699 15.48 7.75 -9.85
C ILE A 699 14.31 8.70 -10.09
N ALA A 700 14.41 9.51 -11.15
CA ALA A 700 13.31 10.34 -11.63
C ALA A 700 12.66 9.66 -12.84
N THR A 701 11.33 9.67 -12.89
CA THR A 701 10.52 9.17 -14.00
C THR A 701 10.14 10.31 -14.95
N SER A 702 9.97 10.00 -16.23
CA SER A 702 9.57 10.93 -17.27
C SER A 702 8.55 10.29 -18.22
N HIS A 703 7.85 11.11 -19.01
CA HIS A 703 6.85 10.67 -19.98
C HIS A 703 7.38 9.61 -20.99
N PRO A 704 6.53 8.71 -21.51
CA PRO A 704 5.09 8.52 -21.23
C PRO A 704 4.78 7.91 -19.86
N THR A 705 3.56 8.12 -19.35
CA THR A 705 3.15 7.64 -18.02
C THR A 705 3.13 6.12 -17.93
N TYR A 706 2.69 5.45 -19.00
CA TYR A 706 2.59 3.99 -19.12
C TYR A 706 3.90 3.28 -19.49
N ASP A 707 4.91 4.02 -19.97
CA ASP A 707 6.26 3.50 -20.20
C ASP A 707 7.28 4.53 -19.69
N PRO A 708 7.37 4.72 -18.36
CA PRO A 708 8.10 5.83 -17.78
C PRO A 708 9.60 5.72 -18.06
N GLY A 709 10.14 6.79 -18.64
CA GLY A 709 11.59 6.96 -18.80
C GLY A 709 12.28 7.13 -17.44
N SER A 710 13.32 6.35 -17.16
CA SER A 710 14.12 6.45 -15.94
C SER A 710 15.35 7.31 -16.18
N THR A 711 15.56 8.31 -15.32
CA THR A 711 16.71 9.21 -15.39
C THR A 711 17.37 9.36 -14.03
N MET A 712 18.70 9.44 -14.01
CA MET A 712 19.43 9.83 -12.82
C MET A 712 19.53 11.35 -12.71
N PRO A 713 18.95 11.97 -11.66
CA PRO A 713 19.15 13.38 -11.43
C PRO A 713 20.63 13.65 -11.13
N ARG A 714 21.31 14.46 -11.95
CA ARG A 714 22.61 15.00 -11.54
C ARG A 714 22.39 16.00 -10.42
N ALA A 715 23.20 15.89 -9.35
CA ALA A 715 23.04 16.65 -8.12
C ALA A 715 22.76 18.14 -8.39
N PRO A 716 21.65 18.71 -7.88
CA PRO A 716 21.41 20.13 -8.01
C PRO A 716 22.51 20.88 -7.27
N ARG A 717 22.74 22.14 -7.65
CA ARG A 717 23.46 23.10 -6.80
C ARG A 717 22.60 23.42 -5.57
N SER A 718 22.37 22.46 -4.68
CA SER A 718 21.67 22.69 -3.41
C SER A 718 22.64 23.41 -2.46
N SER A 719 22.20 24.54 -1.91
CA SER A 719 22.90 25.18 -0.80
C SER A 719 22.01 25.10 0.43
N VAL A 720 22.34 24.21 1.36
CA VAL A 720 21.66 24.15 2.65
C VAL A 720 22.17 25.30 3.52
N ARG A 721 21.25 26.12 4.05
CA ARG A 721 21.58 27.17 5.02
C ARG A 721 20.81 26.94 6.31
N THR A 722 21.51 26.55 7.36
CA THR A 722 20.94 26.42 8.71
C THR A 722 20.72 27.80 9.33
N ARG A 723 19.54 28.07 9.90
CA ARG A 723 19.30 29.23 10.76
C ARG A 723 18.95 28.73 12.17
N SER A 724 19.73 29.12 13.17
CA SER A 724 19.36 28.89 14.57
C SER A 724 18.43 30.02 15.04
N PRO A 725 17.31 29.73 15.72
CA PRO A 725 16.46 30.75 16.33
C PRO A 725 17.14 31.44 17.54
N TYR A 726 18.22 30.89 18.06
CA TYR A 726 18.99 31.50 19.14
C TYR A 726 20.19 32.29 18.60
N PRO A 727 20.35 33.58 18.94
CA PRO A 727 21.56 34.30 18.62
C PRO A 727 22.74 33.58 19.29
N ARG A 728 23.75 33.20 18.49
CA ARG A 728 25.03 32.67 19.00
C ARG A 728 25.47 33.53 20.18
N ALA A 729 25.51 32.93 21.37
CA ALA A 729 26.19 33.55 22.50
C ALA A 729 27.64 33.82 22.05
N ALA A 730 28.05 35.08 22.09
CA ALA A 730 29.39 35.48 21.72
C ALA A 730 30.38 34.66 22.58
N ALA A 731 31.31 33.96 21.91
CA ALA A 731 32.35 33.22 22.59
C ALA A 731 33.07 34.15 23.59
N PRO A 732 33.32 33.71 24.84
CA PRO A 732 34.05 34.53 25.80
C PRO A 732 35.46 34.75 25.25
N SER A 733 35.80 36.02 25.02
CA SER A 733 37.13 36.44 24.63
C SER A 733 38.14 36.01 25.71
N SER A 734 39.06 35.11 25.35
CA SER A 734 40.18 34.71 26.19
C SER A 734 41.01 35.94 26.58
N PRO A 735 41.38 36.13 27.85
CA PRO A 735 42.21 37.26 28.24
C PRO A 735 43.65 37.05 27.77
N SER A 736 44.19 38.03 27.06
CA SER A 736 45.62 38.11 26.73
C SER A 736 46.46 38.25 28.01
N PRO A 737 47.59 37.51 28.17
CA PRO A 737 48.46 37.68 29.31
C PRO A 737 49.46 38.83 29.06
N SER A 738 49.38 39.88 29.90
CA SER A 738 50.40 40.91 29.98
C SER A 738 51.60 40.45 30.83
N ALA A 739 52.78 40.72 30.29
CA ALA A 739 54.15 40.48 30.77
C ALA A 739 54.46 40.70 32.27
N ARG A 740 55.39 39.90 32.82
CA ARG A 740 56.76 40.35 33.20
C ARG A 740 57.67 39.25 33.79
N THR A 741 58.82 39.07 33.12
CA THR A 741 60.22 38.93 33.62
C THR A 741 60.55 38.04 34.83
N SER A 742 61.43 37.04 34.65
CA SER A 742 62.89 37.18 34.95
C SER A 742 63.74 35.92 34.67
N ALA A 743 64.91 36.17 34.08
CA ALA A 743 66.23 35.56 34.35
C ALA A 743 66.64 34.15 33.84
N ARG A 744 67.66 34.22 32.96
CA ARG A 744 69.00 33.56 33.00
C ARG A 744 69.25 32.22 32.27
N THR A 745 70.24 32.32 31.36
CA THR A 745 71.32 31.34 30.99
C THR A 745 70.93 30.03 30.31
N ALA A 746 71.66 29.43 29.36
CA ALA A 746 72.78 29.76 28.50
C ALA A 746 73.00 28.54 27.57
N SER A 747 73.51 28.75 26.33
CA SER A 747 74.17 27.75 25.45
C SER A 747 73.33 26.55 24.96
N SER A 748 73.55 25.90 23.83
CA SER A 748 74.27 26.13 22.57
C SER A 748 73.94 24.91 21.70
N THR A 749 74.05 25.05 20.36
CA THR A 749 74.38 23.98 19.38
C THR A 749 73.40 22.81 19.21
N ALA A 750 73.16 22.23 18.03
CA ALA A 750 73.51 22.45 16.64
C ALA A 750 72.74 21.38 15.81
N ALA A 751 72.55 21.64 14.51
CA ALA A 751 72.45 20.71 13.36
C ALA A 751 71.64 19.39 13.49
N GLY A 752 70.71 19.00 12.61
CA GLY A 752 70.58 19.26 11.18
C GLY A 752 70.87 17.98 10.38
N SER A 753 69.85 17.38 9.77
CA SER A 753 69.90 16.55 8.54
C SER A 753 68.45 16.14 8.22
N ARG A 754 67.84 16.77 7.20
CA ARG A 754 67.70 16.34 5.80
C ARG A 754 66.63 15.28 5.60
#